data_AF-A0A9D2SB29-F1
#
_entry.id   AF-A0A9D2SB29-F1
#
_cell.length_a   1.000
_cell.length_b   1.000
_cell.length_c   1.000
_cell.angle_alpha   90.00
_cell.angle_beta   90.00
_cell.angle_gamma   90.00
#
_symmetry.space_group_name_H-M   'P 1'
#
loop_
_entity.id
_entity.type
_entity.pdbx_description
1 polymer ?
#
loop_
_entity_poly.entity_id
_entity_poly.type
_entity_poly.pdbx_seq_one_letter_code
_entity_poly.pdbx_strand_id
1 'polypeptide(L)'
;MTAAKKRFLVFGLMALAILLVAVLAPVIATHDPNTSVLADAVQSPSGEHWFGTDKMGRDLFSRVIYGTRTSILSTMVLVLSILLVGGALGIVAGYVGGVVETVIMRVADMMVSFPGMALAIALAGMLGGSITSAILAIMAVSWTKYARLARSLVLKVKHQDYVLAARISGTRERDILLRYMVPSALPTLVITAATDVGGMMLELAGFSFLGLGAQSTSIEWGYMLNEGRAYMESAPWLMVFPGLAIFLTVVIFNLLGDSLRDILDPREDEAQPHSKSKKRGDKMKRLKQVSTKAAALLVGAMLLSGVLTGCGGTPSAEQTEQTHLNFGCYSYSDSLDPITTVNSSWAGMRYGILECLFRFDDQVVAQPWLCDTYEVSDDYTTWILHIREGVQFSNGNPVTPSAVQAAFGRLYAETDADRGGTGNSNPEIYLPEPALTADDEAGTLTVVCQRPTGNLPGILAYPYFSVIDVSVVEQGIVSTGPYKLDSMQAGVGAELSRNEYYWNGEVPYDTVSILFIEDSSTKAMALQSGDVDLVENITTASDLEKLEADDRFYVSTAAGVRTGNSYMNFNGPLGNAALRQAILMALDHETMCNVTVAGMYTPGFAALPSSLAYNYDQLTNPYPYDVEKAKETLDEAGIVDTDGDGIRELDGENINLVYLAYTSRNLNDFAQAIALQLEEIGIGVTLNVSDYDTITALQNAGEFDLVTANTTTVGTGDPQDFLSYWYSGNSGSYGYYHNEEYDACFEELEVTTDQDRRLELITRMQQILIDDAATIIHGYYNSRMISWTDRVTGAEIATIDYYWLTSDIAPAAEESSNA
;
A
#
# COMPACT_ATOMS: atom_id res chain seq x y z
N MET A 1 -17.68 -18.25 -41.04
CA MET A 1 -17.42 -17.18 -40.05
C MET A 1 -16.20 -17.59 -39.23
N THR A 2 -15.13 -16.79 -39.21
CA THR A 2 -13.92 -17.06 -38.39
C THR A 2 -14.26 -17.02 -36.90
N ALA A 3 -13.44 -17.65 -36.05
CA ALA A 3 -13.68 -17.69 -34.60
C ALA A 3 -13.74 -16.28 -33.98
N ALA A 4 -12.90 -15.35 -34.45
CA ALA A 4 -12.93 -13.93 -34.05
C ALA A 4 -14.28 -13.26 -34.39
N LYS A 5 -14.81 -13.47 -35.61
CA LYS A 5 -16.11 -12.95 -36.03
C LYS A 5 -17.28 -13.50 -35.20
N LYS A 6 -17.20 -14.75 -34.72
CA LYS A 6 -18.20 -15.33 -33.80
C LYS A 6 -18.16 -14.67 -32.43
N ARG A 7 -16.97 -14.46 -31.86
CA ARG A 7 -16.79 -13.80 -30.56
C ARG A 7 -17.30 -12.35 -30.58
N PHE A 8 -16.92 -11.59 -31.60
CA PHE A 8 -17.40 -10.23 -31.78
C PHE A 8 -18.93 -10.14 -31.90
N LEU A 9 -19.56 -11.08 -32.61
CA LEU A 9 -21.02 -11.10 -32.73
C LEU A 9 -21.70 -11.40 -31.40
N VAL A 10 -21.16 -12.32 -30.59
CA VAL A 10 -21.71 -12.65 -29.26
C VAL A 10 -21.57 -11.47 -28.29
N PHE A 11 -20.38 -10.92 -28.13
CA PHE A 11 -20.17 -9.79 -27.21
C PHE A 11 -20.84 -8.51 -27.72
N GLY A 12 -20.92 -8.31 -29.04
CA GLY A 12 -21.66 -7.21 -29.64
C GLY A 12 -23.17 -7.30 -29.37
N LEU A 13 -23.75 -8.51 -29.40
CA LEU A 13 -25.15 -8.72 -29.00
C LEU A 13 -25.37 -8.49 -27.51
N MET A 14 -24.42 -8.88 -26.65
CA MET A 14 -24.49 -8.63 -25.20
C MET A 14 -24.39 -7.13 -24.87
N ALA A 15 -23.46 -6.42 -25.49
CA ALA A 15 -23.35 -4.97 -25.36
C ALA A 15 -24.60 -4.26 -25.88
N LEU A 16 -25.15 -4.71 -27.01
CA LEU A 16 -26.41 -4.21 -27.54
C LEU A 16 -27.57 -4.45 -26.56
N ALA A 17 -27.62 -5.60 -25.90
CA ALA A 17 -28.63 -5.89 -24.88
C ALA A 17 -28.53 -4.91 -23.70
N ILE A 18 -27.33 -4.60 -23.22
CA ILE A 18 -27.13 -3.58 -22.16
C ILE A 18 -27.59 -2.19 -22.64
N LEU A 19 -27.23 -1.80 -23.86
CA LEU A 19 -27.68 -0.53 -24.44
C LEU A 19 -29.20 -0.47 -24.60
N LEU A 20 -29.85 -1.60 -24.93
CA LEU A 20 -31.30 -1.71 -24.96
C LEU A 20 -31.91 -1.57 -23.56
N VAL A 21 -31.30 -2.14 -22.52
CA VAL A 21 -31.72 -1.92 -21.12
C VAL A 21 -31.63 -0.45 -20.76
N ALA A 22 -30.54 0.24 -21.15
CA ALA A 22 -30.43 1.68 -20.93
C ALA A 22 -31.56 2.45 -21.62
N VAL A 23 -31.83 2.19 -22.91
CA VAL A 23 -32.88 2.91 -23.65
C VAL A 23 -34.27 2.59 -23.09
N LEU A 24 -34.56 1.32 -22.80
CA LEU A 24 -35.83 0.83 -22.31
C LEU A 24 -36.00 0.92 -20.80
N ALA A 25 -35.05 1.55 -20.07
CA ALA A 25 -35.13 1.72 -18.62
C ALA A 25 -36.49 2.25 -18.12
N PRO A 26 -37.14 3.25 -18.76
CA PRO A 26 -38.46 3.73 -18.34
C PRO A 26 -39.61 2.73 -18.51
N VAL A 27 -39.41 1.67 -19.30
CA VAL A 27 -40.39 0.62 -19.56
C VAL A 27 -40.08 -0.64 -18.74
N ILE A 28 -38.79 -0.88 -18.45
CA ILE A 28 -38.31 -2.04 -17.69
C ILE A 28 -38.42 -1.79 -16.18
N ALA A 29 -38.24 -0.56 -15.72
CA ALA A 29 -38.37 -0.21 -14.31
C ALA A 29 -39.79 -0.50 -13.80
N THR A 30 -39.87 -1.15 -12.64
CA THR A 30 -41.13 -1.54 -12.00
C THR A 30 -41.75 -0.36 -11.24
N HIS A 31 -40.92 0.56 -10.76
CA HIS A 31 -41.30 1.71 -9.96
C HIS A 31 -40.61 2.99 -10.47
N ASP A 32 -41.08 4.16 -10.04
CA ASP A 32 -40.34 5.41 -10.26
C ASP A 32 -39.07 5.41 -9.39
N PRO A 33 -37.86 5.47 -9.99
CA PRO A 33 -36.59 5.36 -9.26
C PRO A 33 -36.30 6.53 -8.29
N ASN A 34 -37.08 7.61 -8.35
CA ASN A 34 -36.94 8.77 -7.46
C ASN A 34 -38.00 8.80 -6.34
N THR A 35 -39.05 7.98 -6.42
CA THR A 35 -40.11 7.96 -5.41
C THR A 35 -39.56 7.37 -4.11
N SER A 36 -39.58 8.17 -3.04
CA SER A 36 -39.02 7.81 -1.74
C SER A 36 -40.15 7.52 -0.76
N VAL A 37 -40.19 6.31 -0.20
CA VAL A 37 -41.16 5.89 0.81
C VAL A 37 -40.39 5.43 2.05
N LEU A 38 -40.14 6.33 2.99
CA LEU A 38 -39.29 6.05 4.17
C LEU A 38 -39.76 4.85 5.02
N ALA A 39 -41.05 4.52 4.99
CA ALA A 39 -41.59 3.33 5.66
C ALA A 39 -41.03 2.02 5.08
N ASP A 40 -40.60 2.06 3.82
CA ASP A 40 -40.01 0.95 3.09
C ASP A 40 -38.49 1.07 2.98
N ALA A 41 -37.83 1.88 3.82
CA ALA A 41 -36.37 2.01 3.79
C ALA A 41 -35.67 0.69 4.14
N VAL A 42 -34.64 0.35 3.37
CA VAL A 42 -33.74 -0.79 3.65
C VAL A 42 -34.49 -2.13 3.76
N GLN A 43 -35.51 -2.34 2.93
CA GLN A 43 -36.21 -3.62 2.84
C GLN A 43 -35.42 -4.60 1.99
N SER A 44 -35.34 -5.85 2.48
CA SER A 44 -34.72 -6.95 1.74
C SER A 44 -35.45 -7.27 0.43
N PRO A 45 -34.78 -7.86 -0.56
CA PRO A 45 -35.40 -8.33 -1.80
C PRO A 45 -36.69 -9.11 -1.56
N SER A 46 -37.77 -8.66 -2.19
CA SER A 46 -39.12 -9.21 -2.04
C SER A 46 -39.83 -9.30 -3.38
N GLY A 47 -41.01 -9.95 -3.41
CA GLY A 47 -41.83 -10.02 -4.63
C GLY A 47 -42.30 -8.65 -5.13
N GLU A 48 -42.37 -7.66 -4.24
CA GLU A 48 -42.73 -6.26 -4.54
C GLU A 48 -41.49 -5.44 -4.94
N HIS A 49 -40.38 -5.58 -4.19
CA HIS A 49 -39.10 -4.93 -4.49
C HIS A 49 -38.04 -5.97 -4.85
N TRP A 50 -37.86 -6.24 -6.15
CA TRP A 50 -37.04 -7.37 -6.62
C TRP A 50 -35.59 -7.36 -6.13
N PHE A 51 -35.00 -6.17 -5.99
CA PHE A 51 -33.64 -5.97 -5.47
C PHE A 51 -33.64 -5.33 -4.07
N GLY A 52 -34.81 -5.24 -3.42
CA GLY A 52 -34.98 -4.48 -2.18
C GLY A 52 -35.06 -2.97 -2.42
N THR A 53 -34.95 -2.21 -1.33
CA THR A 53 -35.04 -0.74 -1.35
C THR A 53 -33.82 -0.08 -0.71
N ASP A 54 -33.56 1.17 -1.07
CA ASP A 54 -32.48 1.98 -0.50
C ASP A 54 -32.82 2.62 0.85
N LYS A 55 -31.86 3.38 1.42
CA LYS A 55 -32.01 4.11 2.69
C LYS A 55 -33.17 5.12 2.71
N MET A 56 -33.68 5.51 1.54
CA MET A 56 -34.83 6.41 1.39
C MET A 56 -36.10 5.68 0.98
N GLY A 57 -36.07 4.34 0.97
CA GLY A 57 -37.17 3.47 0.57
C GLY A 57 -37.49 3.55 -0.92
N ARG A 58 -36.48 3.79 -1.76
CA ARG A 58 -36.63 3.78 -3.22
C ARG A 58 -36.31 2.40 -3.76
N ASP A 59 -37.05 1.96 -4.78
CA ASP A 59 -36.87 0.64 -5.40
C ASP A 59 -35.49 0.51 -6.06
N LEU A 60 -34.66 -0.43 -5.55
CA LEU A 60 -33.28 -0.58 -5.99
C LEU A 60 -33.19 -1.15 -7.41
N PHE A 61 -34.13 -2.02 -7.81
CA PHE A 61 -34.16 -2.58 -9.16
C PHE A 61 -34.33 -1.47 -10.21
N SER A 62 -35.33 -0.61 -10.01
CA SER A 62 -35.59 0.53 -10.87
C SER A 62 -34.40 1.51 -10.90
N ARG A 63 -33.74 1.74 -9.76
CA ARG A 63 -32.51 2.56 -9.70
C ARG A 63 -31.35 1.94 -10.47
N VAL A 64 -31.08 0.64 -10.33
CA VAL A 64 -30.00 -0.04 -11.09
C VAL A 64 -30.27 0.03 -12.60
N ILE A 65 -31.51 -0.23 -13.02
CA ILE A 65 -31.92 -0.15 -14.42
C ILE A 65 -31.76 1.26 -14.98
N TYR A 66 -32.19 2.30 -14.24
CA TYR A 66 -32.00 3.69 -14.62
C TYR A 66 -30.53 4.12 -14.60
N GLY A 67 -29.73 3.60 -13.66
CA GLY A 67 -28.28 3.82 -13.56
C GLY A 67 -27.52 3.38 -14.81
N THR A 68 -28.03 2.37 -15.53
CA THR A 68 -27.49 1.95 -16.84
C THR A 68 -27.39 3.12 -17.82
N ARG A 69 -28.32 4.08 -17.78
CA ARG A 69 -28.29 5.25 -18.68
C ARG A 69 -27.17 6.20 -18.34
N THR A 70 -27.11 6.62 -17.09
CA THR A 70 -26.19 7.65 -16.61
C THR A 70 -24.76 7.15 -16.63
N SER A 71 -24.49 5.95 -16.08
CA SER A 71 -23.14 5.37 -16.01
C SER A 71 -22.57 5.07 -17.39
N ILE A 72 -23.36 4.50 -18.31
CA ILE A 72 -22.86 4.25 -19.68
C ILE A 72 -22.67 5.55 -20.44
N LEU A 73 -23.63 6.48 -20.38
CA LEU A 73 -23.54 7.74 -21.13
C LEU A 73 -22.36 8.58 -20.65
N SER A 74 -22.13 8.66 -19.33
CA SER A 74 -21.02 9.41 -18.76
C SER A 74 -19.67 8.81 -19.15
N THR A 75 -19.51 7.47 -19.09
CA THR A 75 -18.30 6.79 -19.59
C THR A 75 -18.10 6.99 -21.09
N MET A 76 -19.17 6.90 -21.90
CA MET A 76 -19.06 7.13 -23.35
C MET A 76 -18.61 8.55 -23.67
N VAL A 77 -19.18 9.55 -22.98
CA VAL A 77 -18.78 10.94 -23.12
C VAL A 77 -17.31 11.13 -22.73
N LEU A 78 -16.86 10.53 -21.64
CA LEU A 78 -15.46 10.57 -21.19
C LEU A 78 -14.50 10.01 -22.25
N VAL A 79 -14.73 8.76 -22.68
CA VAL A 79 -13.89 8.07 -23.67
C VAL A 79 -13.85 8.83 -24.99
N LEU A 80 -15.01 9.30 -25.49
CA LEU A 80 -15.09 10.07 -26.73
C LEU A 80 -14.36 11.41 -26.61
N SER A 81 -14.46 12.09 -25.46
CA SER A 81 -13.79 13.38 -25.25
C SER A 81 -12.26 13.22 -25.22
N ILE A 82 -11.76 12.19 -24.52
CA ILE A 82 -10.34 11.82 -24.48
C ILE A 82 -9.84 11.46 -25.89
N LEU A 83 -10.59 10.62 -26.62
CA LEU A 83 -10.26 10.22 -27.98
C LEU A 83 -10.19 11.41 -28.94
N LEU A 84 -11.18 12.31 -28.88
CA LEU A 84 -11.25 13.47 -29.77
C LEU A 84 -10.14 14.47 -29.48
N VAL A 85 -9.96 14.86 -28.22
CA VAL A 85 -8.95 15.86 -27.85
C VAL A 85 -7.54 15.31 -27.95
N GLY A 86 -7.29 14.15 -27.32
CA GLY A 86 -5.98 13.50 -27.38
C GLY A 86 -5.62 13.10 -28.80
N GLY A 87 -6.54 12.45 -29.52
CA GLY A 87 -6.32 12.05 -30.91
C GLY A 87 -6.03 13.23 -31.84
N ALA A 88 -6.81 14.32 -31.75
CA ALA A 88 -6.58 15.50 -32.57
C ALA A 88 -5.23 16.16 -32.29
N LEU A 89 -4.90 16.39 -31.01
CA LEU A 89 -3.63 17.00 -30.61
C LEU A 89 -2.43 16.14 -31.01
N GLY A 90 -2.53 14.82 -30.85
CA GLY A 90 -1.50 13.89 -31.28
C GLY A 90 -1.30 13.84 -32.79
N ILE A 91 -2.39 13.84 -33.56
CA ILE A 91 -2.33 13.89 -35.03
C ILE A 91 -1.66 15.19 -35.50
N VAL A 92 -2.03 16.34 -34.91
CA VAL A 92 -1.44 17.64 -35.22
C VAL A 92 0.05 17.67 -34.85
N ALA A 93 0.41 17.20 -33.64
CA ALA A 93 1.80 17.13 -33.19
C ALA A 93 2.66 16.29 -34.13
N GLY A 94 2.22 15.07 -34.48
CA GLY A 94 2.97 14.20 -35.39
C GLY A 94 3.07 14.75 -36.82
N TYR A 95 2.03 15.43 -37.31
CA TYR A 95 2.00 15.92 -38.68
C TYR A 95 2.82 17.21 -38.86
N VAL A 96 2.57 18.23 -38.05
CA VAL A 96 3.22 19.55 -38.17
C VAL A 96 4.69 19.46 -37.76
N GLY A 97 4.99 18.75 -36.67
CA GLY A 97 6.35 18.64 -36.13
C GLY A 97 6.89 19.96 -35.56
N GLY A 98 8.16 19.96 -35.15
CA GLY A 98 8.86 21.18 -34.72
C GLY A 98 8.29 21.77 -33.41
N VAL A 99 8.13 23.09 -33.34
CA VAL A 99 7.72 23.78 -32.09
C VAL A 99 6.34 23.33 -31.61
N VAL A 100 5.37 23.13 -32.52
CA VAL A 100 4.01 22.70 -32.15
C VAL A 100 4.01 21.33 -31.49
N GLU A 101 4.79 20.39 -32.04
CA GLU A 101 5.00 19.07 -31.45
C GLU A 101 5.65 19.18 -30.08
N THR A 102 6.72 19.97 -29.97
CA THR A 102 7.44 20.16 -28.69
C THR A 102 6.52 20.73 -27.61
N VAL A 103 5.69 21.72 -27.91
CA VAL A 103 4.77 22.32 -26.93
C VAL A 103 3.71 21.30 -26.49
N ILE A 104 3.02 20.67 -27.44
CA ILE A 104 1.96 19.69 -27.12
C ILE A 104 2.52 18.53 -26.31
N MET A 105 3.68 18.00 -26.72
CA MET A 105 4.32 16.88 -26.03
C MET A 105 4.89 17.28 -24.68
N ARG A 106 5.46 18.47 -24.52
CA ARG A 106 5.91 18.96 -23.21
C ARG A 106 4.76 19.11 -22.23
N VAL A 107 3.62 19.66 -22.66
CA VAL A 107 2.44 19.73 -21.79
C VAL A 107 1.97 18.32 -21.43
N ALA A 108 1.97 17.38 -22.37
CA ALA A 108 1.64 15.98 -22.07
C ALA A 108 2.64 15.32 -21.10
N ASP A 109 3.94 15.61 -21.24
CA ASP A 109 4.99 15.08 -20.37
C ASP A 109 4.91 15.67 -18.95
N MET A 110 4.54 16.96 -18.83
CA MET A 110 4.25 17.61 -17.55
C MET A 110 3.02 17.02 -16.85
N MET A 111 2.00 16.59 -17.59
CA MET A 111 0.82 15.94 -16.98
C MET A 111 1.13 14.51 -16.52
N VAL A 112 2.03 13.80 -17.21
CA VAL A 112 2.43 12.42 -16.88
C VAL A 112 3.47 12.37 -15.76
N SER A 113 4.18 13.48 -15.47
CA SER A 113 5.09 13.54 -14.32
C SER A 113 4.37 13.54 -12.97
N PHE A 114 3.06 13.83 -12.94
CA PHE A 114 2.22 13.67 -11.75
C PHE A 114 1.52 12.30 -11.77
N PRO A 115 1.31 11.67 -10.60
CA PRO A 115 0.42 10.51 -10.51
C PRO A 115 -0.96 10.86 -11.08
N GLY A 116 -1.36 10.16 -12.15
CA GLY A 116 -2.51 10.58 -12.95
C GLY A 116 -3.83 10.64 -12.17
N MET A 117 -4.01 9.71 -11.23
CA MET A 117 -5.19 9.67 -10.36
C MET A 117 -5.19 10.81 -9.34
N ALA A 118 -4.03 11.15 -8.76
CA ALA A 118 -3.91 12.25 -7.79
C ALA A 118 -4.26 13.60 -8.43
N LEU A 119 -3.71 13.88 -9.62
CA LEU A 119 -4.02 15.09 -10.37
C LEU A 119 -5.50 15.17 -10.75
N ALA A 120 -6.09 14.05 -11.17
CA ALA A 120 -7.52 14.00 -11.48
C ALA A 120 -8.39 14.21 -10.23
N ILE A 121 -8.04 13.66 -9.07
CA ILE A 121 -8.76 13.90 -7.81
C ILE A 121 -8.69 15.37 -7.39
N ALA A 122 -7.50 15.98 -7.43
CA ALA A 122 -7.31 17.39 -7.11
C ALA A 122 -8.16 18.29 -8.02
N LEU A 123 -8.13 18.05 -9.34
CA LEU A 123 -8.94 18.79 -10.30
C LEU A 123 -10.45 18.58 -10.09
N ALA A 124 -10.88 17.36 -9.77
CA ALA A 124 -12.28 17.07 -9.50
C ALA A 124 -12.79 17.79 -8.24
N GLY A 125 -11.96 17.84 -7.18
CA GLY A 125 -12.25 18.60 -5.96
C GLY A 125 -12.36 20.10 -6.21
N MET A 126 -11.43 20.68 -6.99
CA MET A 126 -11.45 22.10 -7.35
C MET A 126 -12.66 22.51 -8.21
N LEU A 127 -13.09 21.64 -9.12
CA LEU A 127 -14.23 21.88 -10.02
C LEU A 127 -15.60 21.68 -9.32
N GLY A 128 -15.61 21.21 -8.07
CA GLY A 128 -16.79 20.85 -7.31
C GLY A 128 -17.34 19.47 -7.70
N GLY A 129 -17.83 18.68 -6.73
CA GLY A 129 -18.27 17.30 -6.98
C GLY A 129 -19.43 17.22 -7.97
N SER A 130 -19.21 16.74 -9.19
CA SER A 130 -20.26 16.43 -10.16
C SER A 130 -19.75 15.40 -11.18
N ILE A 131 -20.64 14.65 -11.83
CA ILE A 131 -20.25 13.75 -12.93
C ILE A 131 -19.46 14.50 -14.01
N THR A 132 -19.88 15.73 -14.32
CA THR A 132 -19.20 16.58 -15.30
C THR A 132 -17.79 16.95 -14.85
N SER A 133 -17.62 17.29 -13.57
CA SER A 133 -16.33 17.64 -12.98
C SER A 133 -15.36 16.46 -13.00
N ALA A 134 -15.84 15.26 -12.64
CA ALA A 134 -15.06 14.03 -12.73
C ALA A 134 -14.66 13.71 -14.18
N ILE A 135 -15.57 13.88 -15.15
CA ILE A 135 -15.25 13.70 -16.58
C ILE A 135 -14.15 14.66 -17.01
N LEU A 136 -14.27 15.96 -16.67
CA LEU A 136 -13.27 16.98 -17.05
C LEU A 136 -11.91 16.71 -16.40
N ALA A 137 -11.90 16.29 -15.14
CA ALA A 137 -10.68 15.99 -14.40
C ALA A 137 -9.94 14.77 -14.97
N ILE A 138 -10.65 13.64 -15.16
CA ILE A 138 -10.06 12.43 -15.77
C ILE A 138 -9.60 12.73 -17.20
N MET A 139 -10.39 13.50 -17.96
CA MET A 139 -10.02 13.90 -19.32
C MET A 139 -8.75 14.75 -19.37
N ALA A 140 -8.55 15.66 -18.43
CA ALA A 140 -7.39 16.56 -18.35
C ALA A 140 -6.06 15.80 -18.18
N VAL A 141 -6.11 14.58 -17.66
CA VAL A 141 -4.94 13.71 -17.48
C VAL A 141 -4.84 12.69 -18.61
N SER A 142 -5.94 11.99 -18.91
CA SER A 142 -5.97 10.82 -19.79
C SER A 142 -5.84 11.13 -21.28
N TRP A 143 -6.04 12.38 -21.72
CA TRP A 143 -5.84 12.78 -23.14
C TRP A 143 -4.41 12.55 -23.64
N THR A 144 -3.42 12.58 -22.74
CA THR A 144 -1.99 12.42 -23.05
C THR A 144 -1.67 11.06 -23.66
N LYS A 145 -2.30 9.99 -23.15
CA LYS A 145 -2.21 8.61 -23.67
C LYS A 145 -2.61 8.58 -25.15
N TYR A 146 -3.74 9.21 -25.49
CA TYR A 146 -4.26 9.25 -26.86
C TYR A 146 -3.44 10.16 -27.76
N ALA A 147 -2.92 11.28 -27.24
CA ALA A 147 -2.03 12.18 -27.98
C ALA A 147 -0.72 11.48 -28.38
N ARG A 148 -0.09 10.75 -27.45
CA ARG A 148 1.13 9.98 -27.73
C ARG A 148 0.87 8.88 -28.76
N LEU A 149 -0.21 8.12 -28.61
CA LEU A 149 -0.59 7.06 -29.54
C LEU A 149 -0.82 7.61 -30.95
N ALA A 150 -1.67 8.64 -31.07
CA ALA A 150 -1.99 9.28 -32.34
C ALA A 150 -0.76 9.87 -33.04
N ARG A 151 0.13 10.55 -32.29
CA ARG A 151 1.41 11.07 -32.79
C ARG A 151 2.27 9.96 -33.38
N SER A 152 2.42 8.84 -32.66
CA SER A 152 3.24 7.71 -33.11
C SER A 152 2.72 7.09 -34.41
N LEU A 153 1.39 7.02 -34.58
CA LEU A 153 0.75 6.50 -35.79
C LEU A 153 0.95 7.44 -36.98
N VAL A 154 0.82 8.75 -36.76
CA VAL A 154 1.04 9.76 -37.80
C VAL A 154 2.51 9.77 -38.25
N LEU A 155 3.47 9.67 -37.33
CA LEU A 155 4.90 9.62 -37.70
C LEU A 155 5.23 8.41 -38.60
N LYS A 156 4.59 7.25 -38.39
CA LYS A 156 4.76 6.05 -39.24
C LYS A 156 4.23 6.24 -40.67
N VAL A 157 3.19 7.06 -40.84
CA VAL A 157 2.50 7.28 -42.12
C VAL A 157 3.05 8.49 -42.87
N LYS A 158 3.48 9.53 -42.15
CA LYS A 158 3.97 10.82 -42.69
C LYS A 158 5.09 10.68 -43.73
N HIS A 159 5.94 9.66 -43.58
CA HIS A 159 7.10 9.42 -44.46
C HIS A 159 6.85 8.35 -45.53
N GLN A 160 5.61 7.91 -45.75
CA GLN A 160 5.28 6.92 -46.78
C GLN A 160 5.24 7.54 -48.18
N ASP A 161 5.63 6.78 -49.20
CA ASP A 161 5.78 7.24 -50.59
C ASP A 161 4.50 7.85 -51.17
N TYR A 162 3.32 7.31 -50.84
CA TYR A 162 2.04 7.83 -51.32
C TYR A 162 1.68 9.20 -50.71
N VAL A 163 2.15 9.51 -49.50
CA VAL A 163 1.97 10.82 -48.85
C VAL A 163 2.91 11.84 -49.48
N LEU A 164 4.17 11.44 -49.72
CA LEU A 164 5.15 12.28 -50.42
C LEU A 164 4.70 12.62 -51.84
N ALA A 165 4.17 11.65 -52.59
CA ALA A 165 3.60 11.85 -53.92
C ALA A 165 2.42 12.84 -53.92
N ALA A 166 1.52 12.75 -52.91
CA ALA A 166 0.41 13.67 -52.76
C ALA A 166 0.88 15.12 -52.50
N ARG A 167 1.96 15.30 -51.72
CA ARG A 167 2.57 16.61 -51.44
C ARG A 167 3.25 17.20 -52.68
N ILE A 168 4.01 16.40 -53.43
CA ILE A 168 4.64 16.84 -54.69
C ILE A 168 3.58 17.24 -55.73
N SER A 169 2.42 16.59 -55.71
CA SER A 169 1.27 16.90 -56.58
C SER A 169 0.51 18.18 -56.19
N GLY A 170 0.96 18.92 -55.17
CA GLY A 170 0.34 20.18 -54.74
C GLY A 170 -0.95 20.03 -53.91
N THR A 171 -1.19 18.86 -53.33
CA THR A 171 -2.33 18.66 -52.42
C THR A 171 -2.17 19.54 -51.18
N ARG A 172 -3.24 20.23 -50.76
CA ARG A 172 -3.19 21.12 -49.58
C ARG A 172 -2.94 20.32 -48.31
N GLU A 173 -2.16 20.88 -47.38
CA GLU A 173 -1.79 20.23 -46.11
C GLU A 173 -3.00 19.75 -45.29
N ARG A 174 -4.11 20.52 -45.27
CA ARG A 174 -5.37 20.12 -44.63
C ARG A 174 -6.01 18.88 -45.26
N ASP A 175 -5.89 18.75 -46.59
CA ASP A 175 -6.46 17.63 -47.34
C ASP A 175 -5.58 16.39 -47.15
N ILE A 176 -4.26 16.56 -46.96
CA ILE A 176 -3.35 15.49 -46.57
C ILE A 176 -3.69 14.96 -45.16
N LEU A 177 -3.91 15.86 -44.21
CA LEU A 177 -4.32 15.52 -42.84
C LEU A 177 -5.63 14.72 -42.81
N LEU A 178 -6.68 15.21 -43.48
CA LEU A 178 -8.01 14.60 -43.43
C LEU A 178 -8.15 13.34 -44.29
N ARG A 179 -7.40 13.22 -45.40
CA ARG A 179 -7.54 12.06 -46.32
C ARG A 179 -6.51 10.95 -46.08
N TYR A 180 -5.38 11.25 -45.44
CA TYR A 180 -4.31 10.27 -45.24
C TYR A 180 -3.94 10.05 -43.76
N MET A 181 -3.85 11.10 -42.95
CA MET A 181 -3.42 10.95 -41.54
C MET A 181 -4.56 10.50 -40.63
N VAL A 182 -5.71 11.19 -40.66
CA VAL A 182 -6.88 10.81 -39.84
C VAL A 182 -7.35 9.40 -40.17
N PRO A 183 -7.58 9.01 -41.44
CA PRO A 183 -8.10 7.67 -41.75
C PRO A 183 -7.12 6.53 -41.44
N SER A 184 -5.82 6.81 -41.36
CA SER A 184 -4.81 5.80 -41.00
C SER A 184 -4.65 5.61 -39.49
N ALA A 185 -4.80 6.67 -38.69
CA ALA A 185 -4.73 6.58 -37.24
C ALA A 185 -6.05 6.16 -36.60
N LEU A 186 -7.20 6.55 -37.19
CA LEU A 186 -8.53 6.35 -36.63
C LEU A 186 -8.87 4.89 -36.27
N PRO A 187 -8.56 3.87 -37.09
CA PRO A 187 -8.87 2.47 -36.74
C PRO A 187 -8.21 2.04 -35.42
N THR A 188 -6.91 2.32 -35.26
CA THR A 188 -6.18 1.98 -34.04
C THR A 188 -6.69 2.77 -32.84
N LEU A 189 -6.98 4.06 -33.02
CA LEU A 189 -7.50 4.90 -31.94
C LEU A 189 -8.89 4.46 -31.48
N VAL A 190 -9.77 4.07 -32.41
CA VAL A 190 -11.11 3.55 -32.11
C VAL A 190 -11.04 2.20 -31.41
N ILE A 191 -10.13 1.31 -31.82
CA ILE A 191 -9.92 0.02 -31.15
C ILE A 191 -9.45 0.26 -29.71
N THR A 192 -8.45 1.12 -29.51
CA THR A 192 -7.96 1.46 -28.16
C THR A 192 -9.07 2.07 -27.31
N ALA A 193 -9.87 2.99 -27.87
CA ALA A 193 -11.02 3.57 -27.19
C ALA A 193 -12.05 2.51 -26.77
N ALA A 194 -12.34 1.54 -27.64
CA ALA A 194 -13.26 0.45 -27.33
C ALA A 194 -12.77 -0.43 -26.17
N THR A 195 -11.46 -0.72 -26.11
CA THR A 195 -10.86 -1.49 -25.02
C THR A 195 -10.78 -0.68 -23.71
N ASP A 196 -10.58 0.63 -23.79
CA ASP A 196 -10.46 1.49 -22.61
C ASP A 196 -11.80 1.77 -21.92
N VAL A 197 -12.95 1.48 -22.55
CA VAL A 197 -14.29 1.73 -21.98
C VAL A 197 -14.44 1.14 -20.57
N GLY A 198 -14.02 -0.11 -20.36
CA GLY A 198 -14.17 -0.77 -19.07
C GLY A 198 -13.32 -0.13 -17.97
N GLY A 199 -12.07 0.24 -18.29
CA GLY A 199 -11.20 0.95 -17.35
C GLY A 199 -11.72 2.34 -17.00
N MET A 200 -12.16 3.10 -18.00
CA MET A 200 -12.71 4.45 -17.82
C MET A 200 -14.05 4.44 -17.08
N MET A 201 -14.83 3.36 -17.20
CA MET A 201 -16.04 3.14 -16.41
C MET A 201 -15.71 2.93 -14.94
N LEU A 202 -14.73 2.08 -14.65
CA LEU A 202 -14.31 1.79 -13.27
C LEU A 202 -13.71 3.04 -12.61
N GLU A 203 -12.91 3.80 -13.34
CA GLU A 203 -12.34 5.07 -12.86
C GLU A 203 -13.44 6.08 -12.52
N LEU A 204 -14.40 6.31 -13.43
CA LEU A 204 -15.50 7.25 -13.20
C LEU A 204 -16.45 6.79 -12.06
N ALA A 205 -16.67 5.48 -11.94
CA ALA A 205 -17.42 4.89 -10.82
C ALA A 205 -16.66 5.06 -9.50
N GLY A 206 -15.33 4.91 -9.50
CA GLY A 206 -14.47 5.16 -8.34
C GLY A 206 -14.52 6.62 -7.87
N PHE A 207 -14.48 7.58 -8.79
CA PHE A 207 -14.65 9.01 -8.45
C PHE A 207 -16.02 9.29 -7.85
N SER A 208 -17.07 8.68 -8.39
CA SER A 208 -18.43 8.81 -7.86
C SER A 208 -18.58 8.10 -6.51
N PHE A 209 -17.88 6.98 -6.31
CA PHE A 209 -17.79 6.27 -5.03
C PHE A 209 -17.07 7.10 -3.96
N LEU A 210 -16.04 7.86 -4.33
CA LEU A 210 -15.31 8.78 -3.45
C LEU A 210 -16.03 10.11 -3.21
N GLY A 211 -17.21 10.33 -3.81
CA GLY A 211 -17.96 11.58 -3.68
C GLY A 211 -17.42 12.75 -4.54
N LEU A 212 -16.45 12.49 -5.41
CA LEU A 212 -15.87 13.47 -6.34
C LEU A 212 -16.59 13.52 -7.70
N GLY A 213 -17.47 12.55 -7.95
CA GLY A 213 -18.25 12.41 -9.19
C GLY A 213 -19.74 12.70 -8.98
N ALA A 214 -20.59 11.71 -9.23
CA ALA A 214 -22.04 11.81 -9.03
C ALA A 214 -22.43 12.29 -7.62
N GLN A 215 -23.52 13.06 -7.54
CA GLN A 215 -24.09 13.59 -6.28
C GLN A 215 -25.44 12.93 -5.97
N SER A 216 -26.01 13.19 -4.78
CA SER A 216 -27.19 12.49 -4.23
C SER A 216 -28.46 12.49 -5.07
N THR A 217 -28.57 13.41 -6.04
CA THR A 217 -29.69 13.49 -6.97
C THR A 217 -29.53 12.62 -8.20
N SER A 218 -28.33 12.10 -8.46
CA SER A 218 -28.04 11.28 -9.65
C SER A 218 -28.15 9.79 -9.36
N ILE A 219 -28.90 9.09 -10.22
CA ILE A 219 -28.99 7.63 -10.21
C ILE A 219 -27.82 7.14 -11.05
N GLU A 220 -26.67 6.85 -10.45
CA GLU A 220 -25.43 6.42 -11.10
C GLU A 220 -24.79 5.31 -10.25
N TRP A 221 -24.29 4.24 -10.87
CA TRP A 221 -23.88 3.04 -10.13
C TRP A 221 -22.74 3.26 -9.13
N GLY A 222 -21.71 4.04 -9.46
CA GLY A 222 -20.62 4.37 -8.53
C GLY A 222 -21.11 5.16 -7.31
N TYR A 223 -22.03 6.09 -7.50
CA TYR A 223 -22.67 6.79 -6.38
C TYR A 223 -23.63 5.89 -5.58
N MET A 224 -24.36 4.99 -6.24
CA MET A 224 -25.18 4.00 -5.54
C MET A 224 -24.32 3.08 -4.65
N LEU A 225 -23.09 2.76 -5.06
CA LEU A 225 -22.11 2.08 -4.21
C LEU A 225 -21.67 2.94 -3.02
N ASN A 226 -21.45 4.25 -3.21
CA ASN A 226 -21.16 5.18 -2.12
C ASN A 226 -22.28 5.16 -1.06
N GLU A 227 -23.54 5.24 -1.51
CA GLU A 227 -24.69 5.22 -0.60
C GLU A 227 -24.85 3.87 0.11
N GLY A 228 -24.53 2.77 -0.58
CA GLY A 228 -24.58 1.41 -0.03
C GLY A 228 -23.46 1.10 0.96
N ARG A 229 -22.33 1.82 0.93
CA ARG A 229 -21.15 1.59 1.79
C ARG A 229 -21.50 1.51 3.27
N ALA A 230 -22.37 2.41 3.74
CA ALA A 230 -22.79 2.46 5.15
C ALA A 230 -23.76 1.33 5.56
N TYR A 231 -24.27 0.54 4.60
CA TYR A 231 -25.29 -0.49 4.80
C TYR A 231 -24.79 -1.87 4.36
N MET A 232 -23.49 -2.04 4.17
CA MET A 232 -22.91 -3.28 3.63
C MET A 232 -23.25 -4.51 4.48
N GLU A 233 -23.25 -4.36 5.81
CA GLU A 233 -23.60 -5.43 6.76
C GLU A 233 -25.12 -5.66 6.88
N SER A 234 -25.91 -4.59 6.92
CA SER A 234 -27.36 -4.66 7.20
C SER A 234 -28.23 -4.86 5.96
N ALA A 235 -27.75 -4.41 4.80
CA ALA A 235 -28.45 -4.49 3.51
C ALA A 235 -27.46 -4.62 2.34
N PRO A 236 -26.78 -5.78 2.22
CA PRO A 236 -25.74 -6.01 1.21
C PRO A 236 -26.24 -5.87 -0.23
N TRP A 237 -27.54 -6.06 -0.48
CA TRP A 237 -28.14 -5.86 -1.81
C TRP A 237 -27.87 -4.46 -2.38
N LEU A 238 -27.73 -3.44 -1.53
CA LEU A 238 -27.45 -2.06 -1.93
C LEU A 238 -26.10 -1.88 -2.63
N MET A 239 -25.13 -2.74 -2.34
CA MET A 239 -23.82 -2.75 -3.01
C MET A 239 -23.73 -3.83 -4.08
N VAL A 240 -24.28 -5.01 -3.81
CA VAL A 240 -24.18 -6.17 -4.70
C VAL A 240 -24.80 -5.89 -6.07
N PHE A 241 -26.02 -5.32 -6.14
CA PHE A 241 -26.69 -5.14 -7.43
C PHE A 241 -26.08 -4.04 -8.31
N PRO A 242 -25.74 -2.84 -7.79
CA PRO A 242 -25.01 -1.83 -8.58
C PRO A 242 -23.60 -2.29 -8.95
N GLY A 243 -22.91 -2.98 -8.04
CA GLY A 243 -21.57 -3.54 -8.28
C GLY A 243 -21.58 -4.61 -9.37
N LEU A 244 -22.57 -5.50 -9.36
CA LEU A 244 -22.76 -6.52 -10.40
C LEU A 244 -23.07 -5.87 -11.76
N ALA A 245 -23.84 -4.78 -11.79
CA ALA A 245 -24.13 -4.04 -13.02
C ALA A 245 -22.85 -3.42 -13.63
N ILE A 246 -21.98 -2.82 -12.80
CA ILE A 246 -20.66 -2.34 -13.23
C ILE A 246 -19.82 -3.50 -13.75
N PHE A 247 -19.69 -4.58 -12.96
CA PHE A 247 -18.87 -5.74 -13.30
C PHE A 247 -19.26 -6.36 -14.66
N LEU A 248 -20.55 -6.67 -14.85
CA LEU A 248 -21.05 -7.26 -16.10
C LEU A 248 -20.78 -6.34 -17.30
N THR A 249 -21.00 -5.03 -17.11
CA THR A 249 -20.78 -4.04 -18.18
C THR A 249 -19.31 -3.95 -18.54
N VAL A 250 -18.41 -3.80 -17.57
CA VAL A 250 -16.96 -3.73 -17.77
C VAL A 250 -16.44 -4.98 -18.50
N VAL A 251 -16.85 -6.18 -18.06
CA VAL A 251 -16.44 -7.43 -18.69
C VAL A 251 -16.91 -7.51 -20.14
N ILE A 252 -18.18 -7.19 -20.42
CA ILE A 252 -18.75 -7.25 -21.78
C ILE A 252 -18.05 -6.25 -22.71
N PHE A 253 -17.83 -5.02 -22.27
CA PHE A 253 -17.16 -3.99 -23.09
C PHE A 253 -15.67 -4.29 -23.30
N ASN A 254 -14.95 -4.81 -22.30
CA ASN A 254 -13.56 -5.24 -22.45
C ASN A 254 -13.44 -6.38 -23.47
N LEU A 255 -14.28 -7.41 -23.36
CA LEU A 255 -14.28 -8.55 -24.28
C LEU A 255 -14.72 -8.15 -25.71
N LEU A 256 -15.63 -7.17 -25.82
CA LEU A 256 -16.02 -6.59 -27.11
C LEU A 256 -14.84 -5.83 -27.76
N GLY A 257 -14.11 -5.01 -26.99
CA GLY A 257 -12.92 -4.29 -27.46
C GLY A 257 -11.83 -5.23 -27.97
N ASP A 258 -11.52 -6.28 -27.21
CA ASP A 258 -10.56 -7.31 -27.62
C ASP A 258 -11.00 -8.05 -28.90
N SER A 259 -12.28 -8.39 -29.00
CA SER A 259 -12.82 -9.05 -30.20
C SER A 259 -12.83 -8.13 -31.43
N LEU A 260 -13.01 -6.82 -31.23
CA LEU A 260 -12.92 -5.83 -32.30
C LEU A 260 -11.48 -5.69 -32.80
N ARG A 261 -10.50 -5.70 -31.89
CA ARG A 261 -9.06 -5.71 -32.20
C ARG A 261 -8.67 -6.92 -33.05
N ASP A 262 -9.13 -8.11 -32.65
CA ASP A 262 -8.86 -9.36 -33.34
C ASP A 262 -9.40 -9.42 -34.78
N ILE A 263 -10.47 -8.67 -35.09
CA ILE A 263 -11.05 -8.62 -36.44
C ILE A 263 -10.32 -7.62 -37.35
N LEU A 264 -9.77 -6.56 -36.75
CA LEU A 264 -9.20 -5.43 -37.48
C LEU A 264 -7.66 -5.53 -37.64
N ASP A 265 -6.98 -6.44 -36.96
CA ASP A 265 -5.53 -6.67 -37.14
C ASP A 265 -5.22 -7.37 -38.48
N PRO A 266 -4.52 -6.73 -39.44
CA PRO A 266 -4.26 -7.29 -40.77
C PRO A 266 -3.20 -8.41 -40.79
N ARG A 267 -2.55 -8.72 -39.66
CA ARG A 267 -1.34 -9.57 -39.62
C ARG A 267 -1.58 -11.08 -39.69
N GLU A 268 -2.82 -11.56 -39.70
CA GLU A 268 -3.07 -13.01 -39.78
C GLU A 268 -3.02 -13.60 -41.21
N ASP A 269 -3.08 -12.76 -42.26
CA ASP A 269 -3.21 -13.24 -43.65
C ASP A 269 -1.89 -13.31 -44.46
N GLU A 270 -0.78 -12.76 -43.96
CA GLU A 270 0.56 -12.92 -44.57
C GLU A 270 1.46 -13.88 -43.77
N ALA A 271 1.02 -15.14 -43.63
CA ALA A 271 1.90 -16.19 -43.11
C ALA A 271 2.39 -17.10 -44.25
N GLN A 272 3.66 -16.92 -44.60
CA GLN A 272 4.47 -17.80 -45.47
C GLN A 272 4.32 -19.30 -45.11
N PRO A 273 4.48 -20.22 -46.07
CA PRO A 273 4.06 -21.61 -45.96
C PRO A 273 5.14 -22.50 -45.31
N HIS A 274 5.49 -22.30 -44.04
CA HIS A 274 6.26 -23.32 -43.30
C HIS A 274 5.79 -23.48 -41.84
N SER A 275 5.66 -24.74 -41.42
CA SER A 275 5.32 -25.22 -40.07
C SER A 275 3.83 -25.26 -39.66
N LYS A 276 3.13 -26.33 -40.09
CA LYS A 276 1.80 -26.72 -39.59
C LYS A 276 1.80 -27.35 -38.18
N SER A 277 2.98 -27.67 -37.61
CA SER A 277 3.10 -28.31 -36.28
C SER A 277 3.07 -27.28 -35.13
N LYS A 278 3.76 -26.15 -35.28
CA LYS A 278 3.85 -25.11 -34.22
C LYS A 278 2.54 -24.35 -34.00
N LYS A 279 1.76 -24.12 -35.07
CA LYS A 279 0.48 -23.38 -35.02
C LYS A 279 -0.62 -24.08 -34.20
N ARG A 280 -0.56 -25.39 -33.98
CA ARG A 280 -1.59 -26.12 -33.20
C ARG A 280 -1.33 -26.06 -31.69
N GLY A 281 -0.06 -25.96 -31.27
CA GLY A 281 0.35 -25.76 -29.87
C GLY A 281 0.09 -24.36 -29.35
N ASP A 282 0.42 -23.32 -30.13
CA ASP A 282 0.20 -21.91 -29.73
C ASP A 282 -1.28 -21.54 -29.68
N LYS A 283 -2.09 -22.07 -30.60
CA LYS A 283 -3.55 -21.84 -30.58
C LYS A 283 -4.19 -22.50 -29.36
N MET A 284 -3.69 -23.67 -28.93
CA MET A 284 -4.16 -24.37 -27.74
C MET A 284 -3.71 -23.67 -26.45
N LYS A 285 -2.48 -23.13 -26.41
CA LYS A 285 -1.97 -22.32 -25.28
C LYS A 285 -2.73 -21.00 -25.12
N ARG A 286 -3.03 -20.29 -26.21
CA ARG A 286 -3.87 -19.07 -26.18
C ARG A 286 -5.33 -19.36 -25.82
N LEU A 287 -5.90 -20.46 -26.29
CA LEU A 287 -7.24 -20.90 -25.88
C LEU A 287 -7.30 -21.26 -24.39
N LYS A 288 -6.25 -21.91 -23.85
CA LYS A 288 -6.11 -22.18 -22.42
C LYS A 288 -5.93 -20.90 -21.61
N GLN A 289 -5.05 -19.98 -21.99
CA GLN A 289 -4.87 -18.71 -21.27
C GLN A 289 -6.15 -17.86 -21.18
N VAL A 290 -6.96 -17.82 -22.25
CA VAL A 290 -8.24 -17.08 -22.23
C VAL A 290 -9.31 -17.84 -21.43
N SER A 291 -9.37 -19.17 -21.50
CA SER A 291 -10.27 -19.95 -20.64
C SER A 291 -9.89 -19.89 -19.17
N THR A 292 -8.59 -19.82 -18.85
CA THR A 292 -8.09 -19.70 -17.47
C THR A 292 -8.37 -18.31 -16.91
N LYS A 293 -8.28 -17.24 -17.71
CA LYS A 293 -8.67 -15.89 -17.27
C LYS A 293 -10.19 -15.74 -17.09
N ALA A 294 -10.99 -16.33 -17.99
CA ALA A 294 -12.45 -16.35 -17.84
C ALA A 294 -12.92 -17.24 -16.67
N ALA A 295 -12.23 -18.36 -16.42
CA ALA A 295 -12.49 -19.23 -15.27
C ALA A 295 -12.04 -18.59 -13.95
N ALA A 296 -10.90 -17.89 -13.90
CA ALA A 296 -10.45 -17.15 -12.71
C ALA A 296 -11.42 -16.02 -12.33
N LEU A 297 -12.00 -15.32 -13.32
CA LEU A 297 -13.03 -14.31 -13.10
C LEU A 297 -14.40 -14.89 -12.69
N LEU A 298 -14.72 -16.12 -13.12
CA LEU A 298 -15.91 -16.85 -12.67
C LEU A 298 -15.73 -17.48 -11.28
N VAL A 299 -14.51 -17.88 -10.91
CA VAL A 299 -14.16 -18.38 -9.57
C VAL A 299 -14.20 -17.23 -8.56
N GLY A 300 -13.74 -16.02 -8.91
CA GLY A 300 -13.91 -14.83 -8.07
C GLY A 300 -15.38 -14.47 -7.80
N ALA A 301 -16.29 -14.69 -8.76
CA ALA A 301 -17.73 -14.51 -8.55
C ALA A 301 -18.40 -15.70 -7.81
N MET A 302 -17.84 -16.90 -7.90
CA MET A 302 -18.30 -18.08 -7.16
C MET A 302 -17.84 -18.07 -5.69
N LEU A 303 -16.70 -17.44 -5.37
CA LEU A 303 -16.24 -17.27 -3.99
C LEU A 303 -17.17 -16.36 -3.18
N LEU A 304 -17.76 -15.33 -3.81
CA LEU A 304 -18.81 -14.48 -3.21
C LEU A 304 -20.19 -15.15 -3.09
N SER A 305 -20.40 -16.33 -3.70
CA SER A 305 -21.65 -17.11 -3.58
C SER A 305 -21.47 -18.44 -2.83
N GLY A 306 -20.23 -18.83 -2.52
CA GLY A 306 -19.90 -20.07 -1.80
C GLY A 306 -20.19 -20.03 -0.29
N VAL A 307 -20.32 -18.84 0.30
CA VAL A 307 -20.56 -18.68 1.75
C VAL A 307 -22.00 -19.05 2.17
N LEU A 308 -22.91 -19.34 1.24
CA LEU A 308 -24.35 -19.55 1.56
C LEU A 308 -24.95 -20.93 1.24
N THR A 309 -24.14 -21.98 1.03
CA THR A 309 -24.71 -23.33 0.77
C THR A 309 -24.05 -24.47 1.55
N GLY A 310 -23.90 -24.30 2.87
CA GLY A 310 -23.53 -25.39 3.77
C GLY A 310 -24.76 -26.04 4.42
N CYS A 311 -25.46 -26.94 3.71
CA CYS A 311 -26.39 -27.89 4.33
C CYS A 311 -26.69 -29.08 3.39
N GLY A 312 -26.11 -30.25 3.69
CA GLY A 312 -26.71 -31.55 3.35
C GLY A 312 -25.91 -32.46 2.41
N GLY A 313 -25.07 -33.33 2.98
CA GLY A 313 -24.53 -34.49 2.28
C GLY A 313 -23.69 -35.39 3.20
N THR A 314 -24.24 -36.55 3.58
CA THR A 314 -23.66 -37.60 4.45
C THR A 314 -22.27 -38.09 4.02
N PRO A 315 -21.43 -38.59 4.96
CA PRO A 315 -19.99 -38.75 4.77
C PRO A 315 -19.62 -40.12 4.19
N SER A 316 -18.55 -40.15 3.39
CA SER A 316 -17.77 -41.38 3.19
C SER A 316 -16.31 -41.07 2.93
N ALA A 317 -15.45 -41.88 3.57
CA ALA A 317 -13.99 -41.87 3.60
C ALA A 317 -13.40 -40.98 4.71
N GLU A 318 -12.73 -41.62 5.68
CA GLU A 318 -11.80 -41.01 6.63
C GLU A 318 -10.75 -40.22 5.84
N GLN A 319 -11.00 -38.93 5.66
CA GLN A 319 -9.97 -37.93 5.40
C GLN A 319 -9.40 -37.58 6.76
N THR A 320 -8.10 -37.80 6.96
CA THR A 320 -7.37 -37.11 8.01
C THR A 320 -7.63 -35.62 7.80
N GLU A 321 -8.32 -34.95 8.74
CA GLU A 321 -8.56 -33.50 8.65
C GLU A 321 -7.21 -32.80 8.56
N GLN A 322 -6.93 -32.17 7.42
CA GLN A 322 -5.77 -31.29 7.29
C GLN A 322 -6.02 -30.03 8.12
N THR A 323 -5.04 -29.64 8.93
CA THR A 323 -5.15 -28.42 9.73
C THR A 323 -4.89 -27.19 8.84
N HIS A 324 -5.76 -26.18 8.94
CA HIS A 324 -5.70 -24.99 8.10
C HIS A 324 -5.88 -23.73 8.94
N LEU A 325 -5.19 -22.64 8.56
CA LEU A 325 -5.25 -21.34 9.21
C LEU A 325 -5.57 -20.23 8.20
N ASN A 326 -6.56 -19.40 8.48
CA ASN A 326 -6.79 -18.16 7.75
C ASN A 326 -6.23 -16.97 8.55
N PHE A 327 -5.20 -16.32 8.02
CA PHE A 327 -4.59 -15.13 8.61
C PHE A 327 -4.94 -13.89 7.78
N GLY A 328 -5.72 -12.97 8.33
CA GLY A 328 -6.03 -11.70 7.67
C GLY A 328 -5.01 -10.62 8.03
N CYS A 329 -4.32 -10.03 7.05
CA CYS A 329 -3.35 -8.97 7.31
C CYS A 329 -3.23 -7.88 6.25
N TYR A 330 -2.60 -6.75 6.61
CA TYR A 330 -2.26 -5.68 5.68
C TYR A 330 -1.06 -6.12 4.83
N SER A 331 -1.13 -5.88 3.52
CA SER A 331 0.00 -6.13 2.61
C SER A 331 0.91 -4.91 2.52
N TYR A 332 2.15 -5.04 2.97
CA TYR A 332 3.17 -3.99 2.83
C TYR A 332 4.04 -4.13 1.58
N SER A 333 3.98 -5.28 0.91
CA SER A 333 4.72 -5.56 -0.32
C SER A 333 4.07 -6.70 -1.11
N ASP A 334 4.11 -6.59 -2.43
CA ASP A 334 3.72 -7.65 -3.37
C ASP A 334 4.91 -8.57 -3.74
N SER A 335 6.06 -8.41 -3.09
CA SER A 335 7.26 -9.22 -3.24
C SER A 335 7.75 -9.71 -1.88
N LEU A 336 8.39 -10.89 -1.86
CA LEU A 336 9.09 -11.42 -0.68
C LEU A 336 10.61 -11.44 -0.87
N ASP A 337 11.12 -10.96 -2.01
CA ASP A 337 12.55 -10.98 -2.31
C ASP A 337 13.27 -9.84 -1.57
N PRO A 338 14.26 -10.15 -0.71
CA PRO A 338 14.97 -9.16 0.09
C PRO A 338 15.63 -8.01 -0.68
N ILE A 339 15.90 -8.18 -1.99
CA ILE A 339 16.49 -7.10 -2.80
C ILE A 339 15.45 -6.04 -3.22
N THR A 340 14.16 -6.37 -3.23
CA THR A 340 13.13 -5.55 -3.89
C THR A 340 12.91 -4.23 -3.15
N THR A 341 12.50 -4.34 -1.88
CA THR A 341 12.28 -3.23 -0.94
C THR A 341 12.40 -3.76 0.49
N VAL A 342 12.59 -2.87 1.46
CA VAL A 342 12.56 -3.20 2.90
C VAL A 342 11.32 -3.98 3.32
N ASN A 343 10.15 -3.57 2.83
CA ASN A 343 8.89 -4.22 3.18
C ASN A 343 8.79 -5.64 2.63
N SER A 344 9.57 -5.99 1.59
CA SER A 344 9.55 -7.34 1.01
C SER A 344 10.17 -8.36 1.96
N SER A 345 11.33 -8.03 2.54
CA SER A 345 11.94 -8.84 3.61
C SER A 345 11.05 -8.92 4.84
N TRP A 346 10.46 -7.81 5.25
CA TRP A 346 9.58 -7.76 6.42
C TRP A 346 8.34 -8.64 6.22
N ALA A 347 7.72 -8.58 5.05
CA ALA A 347 6.59 -9.45 4.69
C ALA A 347 7.00 -10.93 4.76
N GLY A 348 8.15 -11.30 4.19
CA GLY A 348 8.64 -12.67 4.22
C GLY A 348 8.90 -13.20 5.65
N MET A 349 9.43 -12.37 6.56
CA MET A 349 9.58 -12.76 7.97
C MET A 349 8.24 -12.84 8.70
N ARG A 350 7.35 -11.87 8.49
CA ARG A 350 6.02 -11.85 9.11
C ARG A 350 5.16 -13.02 8.70
N TYR A 351 5.31 -13.50 7.47
CA TYR A 351 4.57 -14.64 6.95
C TYR A 351 5.22 -15.99 7.31
N GLY A 352 6.23 -16.01 8.18
CA GLY A 352 6.88 -17.25 8.62
C GLY A 352 7.60 -18.01 7.51
N ILE A 353 8.05 -17.30 6.47
CA ILE A 353 8.76 -17.89 5.33
C ILE A 353 10.27 -17.68 5.48
N LEU A 354 10.69 -16.46 5.82
CA LEU A 354 12.09 -16.07 5.94
C LEU A 354 12.59 -16.19 7.38
N GLU A 355 13.83 -16.65 7.54
CA GLU A 355 14.57 -16.58 8.81
C GLU A 355 15.99 -16.01 8.58
N CYS A 356 16.56 -15.46 9.64
CA CYS A 356 17.88 -14.83 9.66
C CYS A 356 18.88 -15.65 10.48
N LEU A 357 20.16 -15.27 10.48
CA LEU A 357 21.18 -15.92 11.31
C LEU A 357 20.90 -15.79 12.81
N PHE A 358 20.32 -14.65 13.20
CA PHE A 358 19.91 -14.33 14.56
C PHE A 358 18.42 -13.92 14.56
N ARG A 359 17.80 -13.90 15.74
CA ARG A 359 16.43 -13.39 15.95
C ARG A 359 16.40 -12.51 17.19
N PHE A 360 15.38 -11.67 17.32
CA PHE A 360 15.16 -10.93 18.56
C PHE A 360 14.24 -11.70 19.51
N ASP A 361 14.48 -11.51 20.81
CA ASP A 361 13.51 -11.81 21.86
C ASP A 361 12.56 -10.63 22.12
N ASP A 362 11.68 -10.77 23.10
CA ASP A 362 10.69 -9.73 23.45
C ASP A 362 11.33 -8.46 24.05
N GLN A 363 12.60 -8.53 24.45
CA GLN A 363 13.40 -7.38 24.90
C GLN A 363 14.24 -6.78 23.77
N VAL A 364 14.04 -7.25 22.54
CA VAL A 364 14.77 -6.78 21.35
C VAL A 364 16.27 -7.07 21.43
N VAL A 365 16.66 -8.10 22.20
CA VAL A 365 18.04 -8.57 22.27
C VAL A 365 18.24 -9.69 21.25
N ALA A 366 19.32 -9.61 20.46
CA ALA A 366 19.63 -10.60 19.45
C ALA A 366 20.04 -11.93 20.09
N GLN A 367 19.40 -13.02 19.65
CA GLN A 367 19.59 -14.39 20.07
C GLN A 367 20.04 -15.26 18.89
N PRO A 368 20.90 -16.26 19.12
CA PRO A 368 21.26 -17.25 18.11
C PRO A 368 20.04 -17.93 17.48
N TRP A 369 20.05 -18.13 16.15
CA TRP A 369 18.98 -18.81 15.41
C TRP A 369 19.55 -19.83 14.41
N LEU A 370 19.68 -19.48 13.12
CA LEU A 370 20.40 -20.30 12.13
C LEU A 370 21.91 -20.32 12.37
N CYS A 371 22.44 -19.27 13.01
CA CYS A 371 23.75 -19.28 13.64
C CYS A 371 23.56 -19.73 15.10
N ASP A 372 24.30 -20.75 15.56
CA ASP A 372 24.16 -21.25 16.95
C ASP A 372 25.17 -20.63 17.93
N THR A 373 26.35 -20.26 17.44
CA THR A 373 27.47 -19.71 18.21
C THR A 373 28.34 -18.82 17.33
N TYR A 374 29.08 -17.90 17.95
CA TYR A 374 30.03 -17.05 17.24
C TYR A 374 31.23 -16.68 18.11
N GLU A 375 32.34 -16.34 17.45
CA GLU A 375 33.51 -15.72 18.05
C GLU A 375 33.73 -14.34 17.43
N VAL A 376 34.25 -13.39 18.22
CA VAL A 376 34.52 -12.02 17.78
C VAL A 376 35.95 -11.61 18.20
N SER A 377 36.65 -10.89 17.32
CA SER A 377 37.95 -10.31 17.64
C SER A 377 37.82 -9.17 18.67
N ASP A 378 38.88 -8.90 19.44
CA ASP A 378 38.89 -7.84 20.47
C ASP A 378 38.53 -6.45 19.91
N ASP A 379 38.78 -6.20 18.61
CA ASP A 379 38.49 -4.96 17.91
C ASP A 379 37.12 -4.94 17.19
N TYR A 380 36.32 -5.99 17.33
CA TYR A 380 34.99 -6.13 16.74
C TYR A 380 34.93 -6.00 15.21
N THR A 381 36.04 -6.28 14.53
CA THR A 381 36.10 -6.23 13.06
C THR A 381 35.94 -7.60 12.41
N THR A 382 36.27 -8.68 13.10
CA THR A 382 36.23 -10.04 12.57
C THR A 382 35.33 -10.92 13.42
N TRP A 383 34.33 -11.52 12.78
CA TRP A 383 33.37 -12.43 13.40
C TRP A 383 33.41 -13.78 12.71
N ILE A 384 33.48 -14.85 13.50
CA ILE A 384 33.41 -16.23 13.01
C ILE A 384 32.08 -16.80 13.48
N LEU A 385 31.14 -16.96 12.55
CA LEU A 385 29.78 -17.44 12.82
C LEU A 385 29.70 -18.94 12.54
N HIS A 386 29.20 -19.73 13.48
CA HIS A 386 28.95 -21.15 13.25
C HIS A 386 27.52 -21.37 12.78
N ILE A 387 27.38 -21.88 11.55
CA ILE A 387 26.08 -22.14 10.93
C ILE A 387 25.57 -23.50 11.42
N ARG A 388 24.35 -23.52 11.94
CA ARG A 388 23.74 -24.70 12.56
C ARG A 388 23.73 -25.89 11.61
N GLU A 389 24.24 -27.02 12.08
CA GLU A 389 24.28 -28.26 11.30
C GLU A 389 22.87 -28.84 11.08
N GLY A 390 22.64 -29.41 9.91
CA GLY A 390 21.43 -30.17 9.58
C GLY A 390 20.22 -29.32 9.19
N VAL A 391 20.34 -27.98 9.15
CA VAL A 391 19.27 -27.11 8.65
C VAL A 391 19.15 -27.23 7.14
N GLN A 392 17.91 -27.24 6.66
CA GLN A 392 17.58 -27.29 5.24
C GLN A 392 16.61 -26.17 4.87
N PHE A 393 16.74 -25.69 3.65
CA PHE A 393 15.73 -24.87 2.99
C PHE A 393 14.45 -25.68 2.76
N SER A 394 13.32 -25.01 2.53
CA SER A 394 12.03 -25.68 2.31
C SER A 394 11.94 -26.53 1.02
N ASN A 395 12.95 -26.44 0.15
CA ASN A 395 13.13 -27.33 -1.01
C ASN A 395 14.03 -28.55 -0.73
N GLY A 396 14.54 -28.70 0.51
CA GLY A 396 15.42 -29.79 0.94
C GLY A 396 16.92 -29.54 0.70
N ASN A 397 17.33 -28.43 0.09
CA ASN A 397 18.74 -28.10 -0.04
C ASN A 397 19.34 -27.75 1.34
N PRO A 398 20.60 -28.14 1.64
CA PRO A 398 21.23 -27.81 2.91
C PRO A 398 21.56 -26.32 3.02
N VAL A 399 21.43 -25.77 4.23
CA VAL A 399 21.92 -24.43 4.55
C VAL A 399 23.38 -24.55 4.98
N THR A 400 24.31 -24.22 4.09
CA THR A 400 25.75 -24.23 4.37
C THR A 400 26.31 -22.81 4.49
N PRO A 401 27.50 -22.62 5.09
CA PRO A 401 28.19 -21.33 5.05
C PRO A 401 28.29 -20.72 3.64
N SER A 402 28.57 -21.53 2.61
CA SER A 402 28.58 -21.07 1.22
C SER A 402 27.21 -20.58 0.73
N ALA A 403 26.12 -21.22 1.18
CA ALA A 403 24.76 -20.77 0.84
C ALA A 403 24.44 -19.41 1.48
N VAL A 404 24.83 -19.22 2.75
CA VAL A 404 24.68 -17.93 3.46
C VAL A 404 25.53 -16.84 2.79
N GLN A 405 26.79 -17.14 2.46
CA GLN A 405 27.65 -16.21 1.72
C GLN A 405 27.03 -15.83 0.37
N ALA A 406 26.42 -16.79 -0.34
CA ALA A 406 25.79 -16.52 -1.63
C ALA A 406 24.52 -15.65 -1.49
N ALA A 407 23.72 -15.86 -0.44
CA ALA A 407 22.55 -15.03 -0.14
C ALA A 407 22.95 -13.57 0.13
N PHE A 408 23.95 -13.35 0.99
CA PHE A 408 24.42 -12.00 1.30
C PHE A 408 25.15 -11.36 0.11
N GLY A 409 25.97 -12.13 -0.59
CA GLY A 409 26.64 -11.66 -1.80
C GLY A 409 25.66 -11.21 -2.89
N ARG A 410 24.54 -11.93 -3.06
CA ARG A 410 23.46 -11.51 -3.95
C ARG A 410 22.80 -10.22 -3.49
N LEU A 411 22.47 -10.11 -2.20
CA LEU A 411 21.85 -8.93 -1.62
C LEU A 411 22.65 -7.67 -1.98
N TYR A 412 23.95 -7.62 -1.66
CA TYR A 412 24.79 -6.48 -1.99
C TYR A 412 24.95 -6.26 -3.50
N ALA A 413 25.13 -7.33 -4.28
CA ALA A 413 25.35 -7.21 -5.72
C ALA A 413 24.12 -6.66 -6.48
N GLU A 414 22.91 -7.02 -6.08
CA GLU A 414 21.68 -6.65 -6.78
C GLU A 414 21.02 -5.37 -6.25
N THR A 415 21.46 -4.85 -5.09
CA THR A 415 21.08 -3.52 -4.59
C THR A 415 22.08 -2.43 -4.96
N ASP A 416 23.31 -2.79 -5.36
CA ASP A 416 24.31 -1.83 -5.81
C ASP A 416 24.04 -1.40 -7.28
N ALA A 417 23.58 -0.15 -7.45
CA ALA A 417 23.31 0.43 -8.76
C ALA A 417 24.57 0.54 -9.64
N ASP A 418 25.76 0.69 -9.07
CA ASP A 418 27.03 0.74 -9.81
C ASP A 418 27.42 -0.64 -10.35
N ARG A 419 26.91 -1.72 -9.75
CA ARG A 419 27.02 -3.09 -10.26
C ARG A 419 25.90 -3.45 -11.25
N GLY A 420 25.00 -2.52 -11.54
CA GLY A 420 23.83 -2.75 -12.40
C GLY A 420 22.65 -3.39 -11.67
N GLY A 421 22.66 -3.38 -10.33
CA GLY A 421 21.54 -3.77 -9.49
C GLY A 421 20.30 -2.90 -9.72
N THR A 422 19.13 -3.49 -9.46
CA THR A 422 17.83 -2.81 -9.59
C THR A 422 16.99 -2.88 -8.31
N GLY A 423 17.54 -3.51 -7.26
CA GLY A 423 16.90 -3.58 -5.95
C GLY A 423 16.90 -2.21 -5.26
N ASN A 424 15.83 -1.93 -4.51
CA ASN A 424 15.71 -0.69 -3.73
C ASN A 424 16.01 -0.88 -2.23
N SER A 425 16.34 -2.10 -1.81
CA SER A 425 16.86 -2.34 -0.45
C SER A 425 18.24 -1.73 -0.29
N ASN A 426 18.59 -1.30 0.93
CA ASN A 426 19.88 -0.65 1.20
C ASN A 426 20.58 -1.28 2.42
N PRO A 427 21.22 -2.46 2.27
CA PRO A 427 21.91 -3.15 3.36
C PRO A 427 23.14 -2.39 3.88
N GLU A 428 23.74 -1.52 3.05
CA GLU A 428 24.96 -0.78 3.40
C GLU A 428 24.77 0.21 4.55
N ILE A 429 23.54 0.69 4.76
CA ILE A 429 23.20 1.56 5.90
C ILE A 429 23.51 0.85 7.23
N TYR A 430 23.20 -0.43 7.32
CA TYR A 430 23.37 -1.21 8.54
C TYR A 430 24.75 -1.89 8.61
N LEU A 431 25.18 -2.44 7.47
CA LEU A 431 26.45 -3.15 7.36
C LEU A 431 27.11 -2.78 6.04
N PRO A 432 28.09 -1.86 6.05
CA PRO A 432 28.95 -1.64 4.88
C PRO A 432 29.52 -2.97 4.40
N GLU A 433 29.49 -3.21 3.08
CA GLU A 433 29.70 -4.55 2.50
C GLU A 433 30.91 -5.28 3.13
N PRO A 434 30.67 -6.38 3.88
CA PRO A 434 31.74 -7.07 4.58
C PRO A 434 32.48 -8.02 3.64
N ALA A 435 33.72 -8.36 3.98
CA ALA A 435 34.36 -9.50 3.33
C ALA A 435 33.86 -10.80 3.97
N LEU A 436 33.29 -11.69 3.14
CA LEU A 436 32.71 -12.97 3.57
C LEU A 436 33.59 -14.14 3.11
N THR A 437 33.90 -15.06 4.03
CA THR A 437 34.61 -16.31 3.70
C THR A 437 33.91 -17.50 4.36
N ALA A 438 33.28 -18.33 3.53
CA ALA A 438 32.66 -19.58 3.93
C ALA A 438 33.68 -20.72 4.01
N ASP A 439 33.56 -21.53 5.07
CA ASP A 439 34.21 -22.82 5.22
C ASP A 439 33.14 -23.88 5.52
N ASP A 440 32.67 -24.56 4.47
CA ASP A 440 31.64 -25.61 4.60
C ASP A 440 32.13 -26.84 5.36
N GLU A 441 33.45 -27.10 5.43
CA GLU A 441 34.01 -28.23 6.18
C GLU A 441 34.04 -27.91 7.68
N ALA A 442 34.37 -26.68 8.04
CA ALA A 442 34.34 -26.19 9.43
C ALA A 442 32.94 -25.77 9.90
N GLY A 443 31.97 -25.62 8.99
CA GLY A 443 30.63 -25.12 9.32
C GLY A 443 30.60 -23.63 9.67
N THR A 444 31.61 -22.85 9.27
CA THR A 444 31.76 -21.46 9.68
C THR A 444 31.69 -20.47 8.53
N LEU A 445 31.12 -19.29 8.81
CA LEU A 445 31.18 -18.11 7.97
C LEU A 445 31.98 -17.03 8.69
N THR A 446 33.12 -16.64 8.12
CA THR A 446 33.89 -15.49 8.60
C THR A 446 33.37 -14.21 7.95
N VAL A 447 33.03 -13.22 8.78
CA VAL A 447 32.58 -11.88 8.40
C VAL A 447 33.63 -10.86 8.86
N VAL A 448 34.26 -10.18 7.91
CA VAL A 448 35.19 -9.08 8.19
C VAL A 448 34.51 -7.76 7.86
N CYS A 449 34.19 -7.00 8.91
CA CYS A 449 33.52 -5.71 8.83
C CYS A 449 34.52 -4.61 8.44
N GLN A 450 34.07 -3.61 7.68
CA GLN A 450 34.92 -2.49 7.27
C GLN A 450 35.28 -1.53 8.43
N ARG A 451 34.53 -1.62 9.52
CA ARG A 451 34.70 -0.83 10.76
C ARG A 451 34.35 -1.69 11.98
N PRO A 452 34.82 -1.33 13.19
CA PRO A 452 34.36 -1.97 14.43
C PRO A 452 32.84 -2.01 14.49
N THR A 453 32.27 -3.20 14.64
CA THR A 453 30.82 -3.42 14.58
C THR A 453 30.40 -4.25 15.78
N GLY A 454 30.05 -3.60 16.89
CA GLY A 454 29.71 -4.27 18.15
C GLY A 454 28.40 -5.05 18.13
N ASN A 455 27.42 -4.59 17.34
CA ASN A 455 26.07 -5.17 17.24
C ASN A 455 25.85 -6.00 15.97
N LEU A 456 26.86 -6.76 15.51
CA LEU A 456 26.69 -7.60 14.32
C LEU A 456 25.52 -8.61 14.47
N PRO A 457 25.29 -9.26 15.63
CA PRO A 457 24.15 -10.16 15.80
C PRO A 457 22.80 -9.49 15.57
N GLY A 458 22.59 -8.27 16.08
CA GLY A 458 21.35 -7.51 15.87
C GLY A 458 21.17 -7.06 14.42
N ILE A 459 22.25 -6.64 13.77
CA ILE A 459 22.24 -6.34 12.33
C ILE A 459 21.85 -7.59 11.52
N LEU A 460 22.44 -8.75 11.83
CA LEU A 460 22.16 -10.02 11.15
C LEU A 460 20.85 -10.70 11.60
N ALA A 461 20.11 -10.10 12.53
CA ALA A 461 18.72 -10.42 12.83
C ALA A 461 17.74 -9.58 12.01
N TYR A 462 18.21 -8.49 11.38
CA TYR A 462 17.37 -7.62 10.57
C TYR A 462 16.89 -8.31 9.28
N PRO A 463 15.62 -8.15 8.87
CA PRO A 463 15.02 -8.92 7.76
C PRO A 463 15.76 -8.87 6.41
N TYR A 464 16.54 -7.82 6.12
CA TYR A 464 17.37 -7.80 4.90
C TYR A 464 18.32 -9.00 4.82
N PHE A 465 18.88 -9.41 5.95
CA PHE A 465 19.86 -10.48 6.05
C PHE A 465 19.21 -11.86 6.24
N SER A 466 17.99 -12.02 5.70
CA SER A 466 17.32 -13.32 5.62
C SER A 466 18.11 -14.28 4.74
N VAL A 467 18.22 -15.54 5.16
CA VAL A 467 18.95 -16.57 4.42
C VAL A 467 18.01 -17.22 3.41
N ILE A 468 18.28 -17.03 2.12
CA ILE A 468 17.48 -17.59 1.00
C ILE A 468 18.32 -18.51 0.12
N ASP A 469 17.68 -19.48 -0.53
CA ASP A 469 18.33 -20.33 -1.53
C ASP A 469 18.41 -19.61 -2.88
N VAL A 470 19.55 -18.94 -3.11
CA VAL A 470 19.81 -18.21 -4.35
C VAL A 470 19.86 -19.09 -5.60
N SER A 471 20.03 -20.41 -5.46
CA SER A 471 20.14 -21.30 -6.62
C SER A 471 18.81 -21.49 -7.36
N VAL A 472 17.69 -21.13 -6.72
CA VAL A 472 16.33 -21.30 -7.25
C VAL A 472 15.52 -20.01 -7.26
N VAL A 473 16.12 -18.85 -7.01
CA VAL A 473 15.42 -17.56 -6.87
C VAL A 473 14.53 -17.19 -8.08
N GLU A 474 14.95 -17.59 -9.28
CA GLU A 474 14.18 -17.45 -10.53
C GLU A 474 12.85 -18.22 -10.54
N GLN A 475 12.70 -19.21 -9.66
CA GLN A 475 11.50 -20.04 -9.51
C GLN A 475 10.60 -19.57 -8.36
N GLY A 476 11.15 -18.77 -7.44
CA GLY A 476 10.48 -18.27 -6.25
C GLY A 476 11.43 -18.11 -5.06
N ILE A 477 10.97 -17.44 -4.01
CA ILE A 477 11.73 -17.24 -2.78
C ILE A 477 11.59 -18.48 -1.89
N VAL A 478 12.74 -19.08 -1.58
CA VAL A 478 12.86 -20.27 -0.75
C VAL A 478 13.78 -19.96 0.42
N SER A 479 13.33 -20.25 1.63
CA SER A 479 14.07 -20.03 2.89
C SER A 479 13.75 -21.16 3.88
N THR A 480 14.01 -20.95 5.17
CA THR A 480 14.02 -21.99 6.22
C THR A 480 12.84 -21.95 7.18
N GLY A 481 11.94 -20.95 7.05
CA GLY A 481 10.82 -20.74 7.95
C GLY A 481 9.83 -21.92 8.03
N PRO A 482 8.92 -21.91 9.02
CA PRO A 482 7.94 -22.98 9.25
C PRO A 482 6.99 -23.22 8.06
N TYR A 483 6.78 -22.21 7.21
CA TYR A 483 5.91 -22.31 6.04
C TYR A 483 6.68 -21.97 4.76
N LYS A 484 6.29 -22.63 3.66
CA LYS A 484 6.80 -22.33 2.32
C LYS A 484 5.72 -21.69 1.46
N LEU A 485 6.12 -20.78 0.59
CA LEU A 485 5.22 -20.11 -0.34
C LEU A 485 4.82 -21.03 -1.50
N ASP A 486 3.52 -21.26 -1.67
CA ASP A 486 2.98 -21.97 -2.84
C ASP A 486 2.53 -21.00 -3.93
N SER A 487 1.85 -19.90 -3.55
CA SER A 487 1.48 -18.84 -4.48
C SER A 487 1.23 -17.51 -3.76
N MET A 488 1.41 -16.39 -4.47
CA MET A 488 1.05 -15.06 -3.99
C MET A 488 0.41 -14.26 -5.11
N GLN A 489 -0.65 -13.53 -4.80
CA GLN A 489 -1.32 -12.63 -5.71
C GLN A 489 -1.38 -11.22 -5.09
N ALA A 490 -0.79 -10.26 -5.82
CA ALA A 490 -0.75 -8.86 -5.42
C ALA A 490 -2.13 -8.32 -5.05
N GLY A 491 -2.21 -7.67 -3.89
CA GLY A 491 -3.45 -7.13 -3.32
C GLY A 491 -4.55 -8.15 -2.98
N VAL A 492 -4.28 -9.46 -3.04
CA VAL A 492 -5.26 -10.51 -2.72
C VAL A 492 -4.81 -11.34 -1.53
N GLY A 493 -3.63 -11.94 -1.59
CA GLY A 493 -3.16 -12.84 -0.54
C GLY A 493 -2.03 -13.77 -0.96
N ALA A 494 -1.66 -14.66 -0.05
CA ALA A 494 -0.67 -15.72 -0.27
C ALA A 494 -1.17 -17.06 0.26
N GLU A 495 -0.84 -18.13 -0.45
CA GLU A 495 -1.09 -19.52 -0.03
C GLU A 495 0.23 -20.16 0.36
N LEU A 496 0.26 -20.72 1.57
CA LEU A 496 1.41 -21.37 2.16
C LEU A 496 1.09 -22.82 2.52
N SER A 497 2.11 -23.66 2.46
CA SER A 497 2.07 -25.01 3.01
C SER A 497 3.18 -25.21 4.03
N ARG A 498 2.97 -26.19 4.91
CA ARG A 498 3.96 -26.67 5.87
C ARG A 498 5.32 -26.90 5.20
N ASN A 499 6.37 -26.36 5.82
CA ASN A 499 7.74 -26.76 5.50
C ASN A 499 8.05 -28.11 6.15
N GLU A 500 8.08 -29.18 5.36
CA GLU A 500 8.42 -30.54 5.83
C GLU A 500 9.87 -30.65 6.37
N TYR A 501 10.73 -29.68 6.03
CA TYR A 501 12.12 -29.61 6.47
C TYR A 501 12.34 -28.59 7.59
N TYR A 502 11.27 -28.12 8.24
CA TYR A 502 11.42 -27.14 9.32
C TYR A 502 12.28 -27.71 10.45
N TRP A 503 13.30 -26.94 10.83
CA TRP A 503 14.36 -27.44 11.70
C TRP A 503 14.08 -27.21 13.19
N ASN A 504 13.21 -26.25 13.52
CA ASN A 504 12.98 -25.76 14.88
C ASN A 504 11.63 -26.21 15.46
N GLY A 505 11.33 -27.50 15.34
CA GLY A 505 10.14 -28.11 15.96
C GLY A 505 9.02 -28.45 14.98
N GLU A 506 7.83 -28.66 15.52
CA GLU A 506 6.66 -29.03 14.74
C GLU A 506 5.97 -27.79 14.18
N VAL A 507 5.58 -27.85 12.90
CA VAL A 507 4.75 -26.81 12.28
C VAL A 507 3.28 -27.12 12.60
N PRO A 508 2.48 -26.24 13.20
CA PRO A 508 1.14 -26.65 13.65
C PRO A 508 0.12 -26.86 12.53
N TYR A 509 0.18 -26.03 11.47
CA TYR A 509 -0.78 -26.06 10.37
C TYR A 509 -0.21 -26.72 9.11
N ASP A 510 -1.03 -27.51 8.42
CA ASP A 510 -0.64 -28.09 7.13
C ASP A 510 -0.62 -27.04 6.01
N THR A 511 -1.54 -26.08 6.09
CA THR A 511 -1.71 -25.00 5.13
C THR A 511 -2.12 -23.71 5.82
N VAL A 512 -1.71 -22.58 5.26
CA VAL A 512 -2.08 -21.25 5.73
C VAL A 512 -2.47 -20.40 4.53
N SER A 513 -3.67 -19.81 4.58
CA SER A 513 -4.09 -18.77 3.65
C SER A 513 -3.89 -17.41 4.32
N ILE A 514 -3.08 -16.56 3.72
CA ILE A 514 -2.91 -15.16 4.12
C ILE A 514 -3.82 -14.30 3.23
N LEU A 515 -4.77 -13.60 3.83
CA LEU A 515 -5.71 -12.74 3.14
C LEU A 515 -5.30 -11.28 3.33
N PHE A 516 -5.08 -10.56 2.23
CA PHE A 516 -4.71 -9.15 2.30
C PHE A 516 -5.96 -8.27 2.50
N ILE A 517 -6.08 -7.68 3.69
CA ILE A 517 -7.21 -6.84 4.10
C ILE A 517 -6.67 -5.47 4.55
N GLU A 518 -6.81 -4.47 3.68
CA GLU A 518 -6.26 -3.12 3.93
C GLU A 518 -7.07 -2.33 4.96
N ASP A 519 -8.40 -2.41 4.89
CA ASP A 519 -9.30 -1.64 5.74
C ASP A 519 -9.47 -2.32 7.12
N SER A 520 -9.18 -1.58 8.19
CA SER A 520 -9.19 -2.12 9.54
C SER A 520 -10.56 -2.61 10.00
N SER A 521 -11.65 -1.93 9.64
CA SER A 521 -13.00 -2.40 10.00
C SER A 521 -13.37 -3.67 9.22
N THR A 522 -12.95 -3.76 7.96
CA THR A 522 -13.09 -4.98 7.15
C THR A 522 -12.33 -6.15 7.76
N LYS A 523 -11.14 -5.90 8.30
CA LYS A 523 -10.35 -6.92 9.01
C LYS A 523 -11.03 -7.39 10.29
N ALA A 524 -11.57 -6.47 11.09
CA ALA A 524 -12.35 -6.80 12.28
C ALA A 524 -13.62 -7.60 11.93
N MET A 525 -14.34 -7.22 10.87
CA MET A 525 -15.51 -7.96 10.39
C MET A 525 -15.16 -9.38 9.91
N ALA A 526 -14.07 -9.54 9.16
CA ALA A 526 -13.61 -10.84 8.70
C ALA A 526 -13.29 -11.76 9.88
N LEU A 527 -12.66 -11.22 10.94
CA LEU A 527 -12.42 -11.97 12.16
C LEU A 527 -13.74 -12.34 12.85
N GLN A 528 -14.64 -11.37 13.04
CA GLN A 528 -15.91 -11.58 13.75
C GLN A 528 -16.86 -12.57 13.06
N SER A 529 -16.85 -12.59 11.73
CA SER A 529 -17.60 -13.55 10.91
C SER A 529 -16.96 -14.94 10.86
N GLY A 530 -15.68 -15.05 11.26
CA GLY A 530 -14.91 -16.28 11.20
C GLY A 530 -14.36 -16.60 9.81
N ASP A 531 -14.35 -15.63 8.89
CA ASP A 531 -13.68 -15.71 7.58
C ASP A 531 -12.15 -15.76 7.74
N VAL A 532 -11.63 -15.21 8.84
CA VAL A 532 -10.24 -15.36 9.28
C VAL A 532 -10.19 -15.77 10.75
N ASP A 533 -9.15 -16.51 11.12
CA ASP A 533 -8.97 -17.08 12.46
C ASP A 533 -8.13 -16.17 13.37
N LEU A 534 -7.23 -15.40 12.76
CA LEU A 534 -6.47 -14.33 13.42
C LEU A 534 -6.22 -13.16 12.47
N VAL A 535 -5.97 -11.99 13.07
CA VAL A 535 -5.65 -10.74 12.40
C VAL A 535 -4.68 -9.91 13.22
N GLU A 536 -3.82 -9.15 12.57
CA GLU A 536 -2.93 -8.19 13.17
C GLU A 536 -3.53 -6.77 13.13
N ASN A 537 -3.28 -5.99 14.18
CA ASN A 537 -3.56 -4.55 14.26
C ASN A 537 -4.96 -4.13 13.76
N ILE A 538 -5.93 -4.06 14.67
CA ILE A 538 -7.19 -3.33 14.44
C ILE A 538 -6.98 -1.87 14.87
N THR A 539 -6.93 -0.97 13.89
CA THR A 539 -6.71 0.47 14.09
C THR A 539 -8.00 1.27 14.23
N THR A 540 -9.16 0.60 14.21
CA THR A 540 -10.46 1.25 14.46
C THR A 540 -10.81 1.10 15.93
N ALA A 541 -10.74 2.21 16.67
CA ALA A 541 -11.02 2.29 18.11
C ALA A 541 -12.27 1.49 18.54
N SER A 542 -13.41 1.77 17.91
CA SER A 542 -14.68 1.14 18.27
C SER A 542 -14.74 -0.35 17.99
N ASP A 543 -13.97 -0.84 17.01
CA ASP A 543 -13.97 -2.26 16.67
C ASP A 543 -13.01 -3.02 17.59
N LEU A 544 -11.87 -2.41 17.92
CA LEU A 544 -10.95 -2.93 18.92
C LEU A 544 -11.62 -3.05 20.29
N GLU A 545 -12.29 -2.00 20.78
CA GLU A 545 -13.01 -2.04 22.06
C GLU A 545 -14.06 -3.17 22.11
N LYS A 546 -14.77 -3.42 21.00
CA LYS A 546 -15.74 -4.52 20.91
C LYS A 546 -15.06 -5.89 20.97
N LEU A 547 -13.92 -6.05 20.32
CA LEU A 547 -13.15 -7.29 20.30
C LEU A 547 -12.52 -7.58 21.66
N GLU A 548 -11.97 -6.56 22.33
CA GLU A 548 -11.43 -6.68 23.69
C GLU A 548 -12.51 -7.02 24.73
N ALA A 549 -13.75 -6.57 24.50
CA ALA A 549 -14.89 -6.85 25.39
C ALA A 549 -15.58 -8.20 25.13
N ASP A 550 -15.21 -8.95 24.09
CA ASP A 550 -15.84 -10.20 23.69
C ASP A 550 -14.92 -11.40 23.95
N ASP A 551 -15.25 -12.21 24.95
CA ASP A 551 -14.46 -13.36 25.42
C ASP A 551 -14.16 -14.42 24.33
N ARG A 552 -14.86 -14.36 23.18
CA ARG A 552 -14.56 -15.23 22.02
C ARG A 552 -13.23 -14.88 21.36
N PHE A 553 -12.72 -13.68 21.59
CA PHE A 553 -11.46 -13.21 21.02
C PHE A 553 -10.41 -13.05 22.10
N TYR A 554 -9.19 -13.47 21.77
CA TYR A 554 -8.00 -13.15 22.50
C TYR A 554 -7.29 -11.98 21.83
N VAL A 555 -6.96 -10.93 22.60
CA VAL A 555 -6.23 -9.75 22.12
C VAL A 555 -4.87 -9.73 22.80
N SER A 556 -3.84 -10.20 22.08
CA SER A 556 -2.46 -10.00 22.48
C SER A 556 -2.06 -8.55 22.15
N THR A 557 -1.40 -7.88 23.10
CA THR A 557 -0.90 -6.52 22.93
C THR A 557 0.55 -6.44 23.38
N ALA A 558 1.41 -5.93 22.51
CA ALA A 558 2.79 -5.63 22.82
C ALA A 558 3.04 -4.13 22.65
N ALA A 559 3.70 -3.52 23.64
CA ALA A 559 4.22 -2.17 23.50
C ALA A 559 5.27 -2.18 22.40
N GLY A 560 4.94 -1.59 21.24
CA GLY A 560 5.79 -1.68 20.07
C GLY A 560 7.06 -0.86 20.22
N VAL A 561 8.06 -1.23 19.44
CA VAL A 561 9.34 -0.52 19.31
C VAL A 561 9.27 0.69 18.39
N ARG A 562 8.07 1.23 18.15
CA ARG A 562 7.85 2.31 17.18
C ARG A 562 7.40 3.57 17.89
N THR A 563 8.01 4.69 17.52
CA THR A 563 7.61 6.02 17.98
C THR A 563 6.86 6.72 16.86
N GLY A 564 5.63 7.15 17.16
CA GLY A 564 4.94 8.16 16.36
C GLY A 564 5.49 9.53 16.77
N ASN A 565 5.94 10.32 15.80
CA ASN A 565 6.48 11.66 16.06
C ASN A 565 6.18 12.61 14.90
N SER A 566 6.39 13.90 15.13
CA SER A 566 6.53 14.88 14.05
C SER A 566 7.93 15.47 14.06
N TYR A 567 8.63 15.33 12.94
CA TYR A 567 9.86 16.06 12.71
C TYR A 567 9.53 17.54 12.54
N MET A 568 10.36 18.40 13.15
CA MET A 568 10.28 19.84 13.02
C MET A 568 11.33 20.33 12.04
N ASN A 569 10.97 21.25 11.16
CA ASN A 569 11.89 21.91 10.25
C ASN A 569 12.48 23.18 10.91
N PHE A 570 13.76 23.12 11.28
CA PHE A 570 14.47 24.24 11.91
C PHE A 570 14.83 25.36 10.93
N ASN A 571 14.71 25.12 9.62
CA ASN A 571 14.92 26.12 8.57
C ASN A 571 13.61 26.88 8.27
N GLY A 572 13.02 27.48 9.30
CA GLY A 572 11.71 28.15 9.24
C GLY A 572 11.28 28.72 10.59
N PRO A 573 9.97 28.96 10.82
CA PRO A 573 9.43 29.45 12.10
C PRO A 573 9.87 28.61 13.31
N LEU A 574 9.97 27.29 13.14
CA LEU A 574 10.40 26.37 14.19
C LEU A 574 11.90 26.42 14.48
N GLY A 575 12.68 27.28 13.82
CA GLY A 575 14.01 27.67 14.29
C GLY A 575 13.95 28.43 15.64
N ASN A 576 12.82 29.06 15.96
CA ASN A 576 12.60 29.76 17.22
C ASN A 576 12.37 28.78 18.39
N ALA A 577 13.23 28.84 19.41
CA ALA A 577 13.13 27.94 20.57
C ALA A 577 11.85 28.14 21.39
N ALA A 578 11.45 29.38 21.66
CA ALA A 578 10.25 29.66 22.46
C ALA A 578 8.97 29.13 21.78
N LEU A 579 8.89 29.22 20.44
CA LEU A 579 7.79 28.64 19.67
C LEU A 579 7.73 27.12 19.83
N ARG A 580 8.86 26.40 19.69
CA ARG A 580 8.90 24.94 19.86
C ARG A 580 8.53 24.51 21.29
N GLN A 581 9.03 25.23 22.29
CA GLN A 581 8.74 24.96 23.70
C GLN A 581 7.25 25.16 24.01
N ALA A 582 6.66 26.25 23.52
CA ALA A 582 5.23 26.52 23.66
C ALA A 582 4.38 25.47 22.94
N ILE A 583 4.79 25.03 21.74
CA ILE A 583 4.15 23.92 21.03
C ILE A 583 4.11 22.68 21.91
N LEU A 584 5.23 22.23 22.48
CA LEU A 584 5.24 21.01 23.32
C LEU A 584 4.36 21.15 24.57
N MET A 585 4.38 22.30 25.24
CA MET A 585 3.53 22.56 26.41
C MET A 585 2.04 22.64 26.07
N ALA A 586 1.67 22.95 24.83
CA ALA A 586 0.27 23.01 24.40
C ALA A 586 -0.35 21.63 24.12
N LEU A 587 0.45 20.56 24.07
CA LEU A 587 -0.01 19.25 23.64
C LEU A 587 -0.38 18.31 24.78
N ASP A 588 -1.67 17.96 24.86
CA ASP A 588 -2.22 16.95 25.75
C ASP A 588 -2.04 15.54 25.16
N HIS A 589 -0.86 14.96 25.39
CA HIS A 589 -0.47 13.65 24.90
C HIS A 589 -1.33 12.51 25.47
N GLU A 590 -1.78 12.65 26.73
CA GLU A 590 -2.65 11.67 27.39
C GLU A 590 -4.01 11.60 26.67
N THR A 591 -4.64 12.76 26.41
CA THR A 591 -5.90 12.81 25.68
C THR A 591 -5.73 12.34 24.23
N MET A 592 -4.67 12.76 23.54
CA MET A 592 -4.44 12.32 22.16
C MET A 592 -4.28 10.79 22.08
N CYS A 593 -3.45 10.18 22.94
CA CYS A 593 -3.22 8.74 22.95
C CYS A 593 -4.47 7.94 23.39
N ASN A 594 -5.09 8.33 24.51
CA ASN A 594 -6.14 7.53 25.13
C ASN A 594 -7.53 7.79 24.56
N VAL A 595 -7.81 8.99 24.06
CA VAL A 595 -9.14 9.39 23.57
C VAL A 595 -9.16 9.48 22.05
N THR A 596 -8.26 10.26 21.44
CA THR A 596 -8.29 10.49 19.98
C THR A 596 -8.00 9.21 19.20
N VAL A 597 -7.03 8.42 19.65
CA VAL A 597 -6.63 7.16 18.98
C VAL A 597 -6.89 5.92 19.85
N ALA A 598 -7.72 6.04 20.89
CA ALA A 598 -8.23 4.94 21.72
C ALA A 598 -7.17 3.93 22.19
N GLY A 599 -6.06 4.42 22.76
CA GLY A 599 -5.01 3.56 23.32
C GLY A 599 -4.18 2.80 22.28
N MET A 600 -4.27 3.16 21.00
CA MET A 600 -3.36 2.66 19.97
C MET A 600 -1.91 3.07 20.23
N TYR A 601 -1.70 4.16 20.95
CA TYR A 601 -0.40 4.63 21.36
C TYR A 601 -0.33 4.76 22.88
N THR A 602 0.84 4.49 23.43
CA THR A 602 1.18 4.79 24.81
C THR A 602 1.79 6.20 24.87
N PRO A 603 1.32 7.10 25.74
CA PRO A 603 1.86 8.46 25.83
C PRO A 603 3.31 8.45 26.31
N GLY A 604 4.09 9.40 25.80
CA GLY A 604 5.49 9.57 26.17
C GLY A 604 6.09 10.83 25.57
N PHE A 605 7.27 11.23 26.06
CA PHE A 605 7.93 12.49 25.68
C PHE A 605 9.34 12.31 25.12
N ALA A 606 9.90 11.10 25.18
CA ALA A 606 11.23 10.80 24.66
C ALA A 606 11.16 10.14 23.28
N ALA A 607 12.25 10.28 22.52
CA ALA A 607 12.37 9.69 21.19
C ALA A 607 12.27 8.16 21.21
N LEU A 608 12.83 7.50 22.23
CA LEU A 608 12.73 6.05 22.41
C LEU A 608 11.53 5.68 23.29
N PRO A 609 10.81 4.59 22.97
CA PRO A 609 9.72 4.09 23.81
C PRO A 609 10.13 3.81 25.25
N SER A 610 9.26 4.16 26.19
CA SER A 610 9.44 3.93 27.63
C SER A 610 9.47 2.45 28.00
N SER A 611 8.98 1.57 27.12
CA SER A 611 9.07 0.11 27.27
C SER A 611 10.47 -0.44 27.05
N LEU A 612 11.38 0.32 26.43
CA LEU A 612 12.75 -0.12 26.15
C LEU A 612 13.70 0.22 27.29
N ALA A 613 14.74 -0.60 27.46
CA ALA A 613 15.77 -0.44 28.48
C ALA A 613 16.81 0.65 28.16
N TYR A 614 16.36 1.86 27.78
CA TYR A 614 17.22 3.02 27.47
C TYR A 614 17.05 4.18 28.46
N ASN A 615 16.96 3.86 29.75
CA ASN A 615 16.93 4.81 30.87
C ASN A 615 15.84 5.90 30.79
N TYR A 616 14.65 5.54 30.30
CA TYR A 616 13.53 6.49 30.22
C TYR A 616 13.25 7.19 31.56
N ASP A 617 13.31 6.47 32.68
CA ASP A 617 13.09 6.99 34.04
C ASP A 617 14.14 8.02 34.51
N GLN A 618 15.27 8.15 33.79
CA GLN A 618 16.30 9.15 34.07
C GLN A 618 16.11 10.44 33.27
N LEU A 619 15.21 10.44 32.28
CA LEU A 619 14.91 11.60 31.44
C LEU A 619 13.95 12.55 32.17
N THR A 620 14.13 13.85 31.94
CA THR A 620 13.26 14.89 32.52
C THR A 620 12.58 15.67 31.40
N ASN A 621 11.25 15.78 31.46
CA ASN A 621 10.48 16.64 30.55
C ASN A 621 10.32 18.06 31.13
N PRO A 622 10.97 19.09 30.57
CA PRO A 622 10.80 20.48 31.00
C PRO A 622 9.53 21.14 30.43
N TYR A 623 8.83 20.48 29.51
CA TYR A 623 7.65 20.97 28.79
C TYR A 623 6.41 20.08 29.04
N PRO A 624 5.98 19.89 30.31
CA PRO A 624 4.72 19.21 30.58
C PRO A 624 3.54 20.01 30.00
N TYR A 625 2.41 19.33 29.76
CA TYR A 625 1.19 19.96 29.27
C TYR A 625 0.72 21.08 30.20
N ASP A 626 0.80 22.33 29.72
CA ASP A 626 0.40 23.56 30.39
C ASP A 626 0.17 24.67 29.35
N VAL A 627 -1.08 24.82 28.91
CA VAL A 627 -1.49 25.78 27.87
C VAL A 627 -1.24 27.22 28.29
N GLU A 628 -1.39 27.55 29.57
CA GLU A 628 -1.19 28.93 30.05
C GLU A 628 0.31 29.26 30.11
N LYS A 629 1.16 28.31 30.52
CA LYS A 629 2.61 28.46 30.44
C LYS A 629 3.11 28.56 28.99
N ALA A 630 2.47 27.84 28.07
CA ALA A 630 2.75 27.97 26.63
C ALA A 630 2.48 29.41 26.14
N LYS A 631 1.32 29.98 26.46
CA LYS A 631 0.98 31.38 26.13
C LYS A 631 1.96 32.37 26.77
N GLU A 632 2.31 32.19 28.05
CA GLU A 632 3.29 33.05 28.73
C GLU A 632 4.65 33.01 28.04
N THR A 633 5.10 31.83 27.62
CA THR A 633 6.38 31.64 26.92
C THR A 633 6.40 32.32 25.56
N LEU A 634 5.27 32.30 24.83
CA LEU A 634 5.11 33.06 23.59
C LEU A 634 5.12 34.58 23.85
N ASP A 635 4.41 35.04 24.87
CA ASP A 635 4.35 36.46 25.25
C ASP A 635 5.74 37.01 25.63
N GLU A 636 6.50 36.26 26.42
CA GLU A 636 7.86 36.61 26.84
C GLU A 636 8.84 36.66 25.64
N ALA A 637 8.61 35.83 24.63
CA ALA A 637 9.36 35.83 23.38
C ALA A 637 8.93 36.93 22.38
N GLY A 638 7.88 37.70 22.71
CA GLY A 638 7.32 38.72 21.83
C GLY A 638 6.49 38.16 20.67
N ILE A 639 6.12 36.87 20.74
CA ILE A 639 5.21 36.21 19.81
C ILE A 639 3.79 36.43 20.33
N VAL A 640 3.21 37.57 20.01
CA VAL A 640 1.90 38.01 20.48
C VAL A 640 0.95 38.11 19.29
N ASP A 641 -0.36 38.25 19.52
CA ASP A 641 -1.36 38.60 18.50
C ASP A 641 -1.55 40.13 18.55
N THR A 642 -1.01 40.84 17.56
CA THR A 642 -0.99 42.31 17.56
C THR A 642 -2.22 42.96 16.95
N ASP A 643 -2.91 42.28 16.02
CA ASP A 643 -4.05 42.81 15.29
C ASP A 643 -5.42 42.28 15.80
N GLY A 644 -5.39 41.29 16.70
CA GLY A 644 -6.55 40.71 17.36
C GLY A 644 -7.31 39.72 16.50
N ASP A 645 -6.69 39.15 15.46
CA ASP A 645 -7.30 38.15 14.58
C ASP A 645 -7.31 36.72 15.16
N GLY A 646 -6.67 36.53 16.31
CA GLY A 646 -6.56 35.26 17.02
C GLY A 646 -5.30 34.46 16.67
N ILE A 647 -4.46 34.93 15.74
CA ILE A 647 -3.21 34.31 15.33
C ILE A 647 -2.04 35.20 15.76
N ARG A 648 -1.04 34.60 16.40
CA ARG A 648 0.17 35.29 16.84
C ARG A 648 1.14 35.50 15.69
N GLU A 649 1.91 36.58 15.75
CA GLU A 649 2.91 36.90 14.74
C GLU A 649 4.34 36.57 15.21
N LEU A 650 5.14 36.00 14.31
CA LEU A 650 6.58 35.83 14.46
C LEU A 650 7.28 36.68 13.39
N ASP A 651 8.21 37.55 13.82
CA ASP A 651 8.90 38.49 12.93
C ASP A 651 7.96 39.40 12.09
N GLY A 652 6.74 39.64 12.60
CA GLY A 652 5.74 40.52 11.97
C GLY A 652 4.82 39.84 10.95
N GLU A 653 4.89 38.50 10.83
CA GLU A 653 4.01 37.70 9.97
C GLU A 653 3.23 36.69 10.83
N ASN A 654 1.96 36.45 10.49
CA ASN A 654 1.12 35.47 11.18
C ASN A 654 1.75 34.08 11.10
N ILE A 655 1.83 33.39 12.24
CA ILE A 655 2.36 32.02 12.27
C ILE A 655 1.34 31.09 11.63
N ASN A 656 1.76 30.45 10.53
CA ASN A 656 0.99 29.39 9.89
C ASN A 656 1.90 28.23 9.49
N LEU A 657 1.89 27.15 10.29
CA LEU A 657 2.74 26.00 10.09
C LEU A 657 2.16 25.06 9.03
N VAL A 658 2.96 24.70 8.02
CA VAL A 658 2.62 23.64 7.06
C VAL A 658 2.87 22.29 7.73
N TYR A 659 1.79 21.56 8.00
CA TYR A 659 1.86 20.25 8.66
C TYR A 659 1.47 19.15 7.68
N LEU A 660 2.43 18.28 7.37
CA LEU A 660 2.25 17.12 6.51
C LEU A 660 1.90 15.87 7.32
N ALA A 661 0.86 15.13 6.92
CA ALA A 661 0.47 13.88 7.56
C ALA A 661 0.00 12.81 6.55
N TYR A 662 0.17 11.54 6.89
CA TYR A 662 -0.40 10.42 6.13
C TYR A 662 -1.37 9.58 6.99
N THR A 663 -2.22 8.79 6.33
CA THR A 663 -3.40 8.17 6.98
C THR A 663 -3.10 6.90 7.78
N SER A 664 -2.00 6.19 7.50
CA SER A 664 -1.71 4.94 8.20
C SER A 664 -1.35 5.18 9.67
N ARG A 665 -1.74 4.25 10.56
CA ARG A 665 -1.47 4.31 12.01
C ARG A 665 -2.00 5.58 12.69
N ASN A 666 -3.08 6.17 12.16
CA ASN A 666 -3.80 7.30 12.75
C ASN A 666 -2.97 8.59 12.89
N LEU A 667 -1.90 8.74 12.10
CA LEU A 667 -1.07 9.95 12.15
C LEU A 667 -1.82 11.20 11.69
N ASN A 668 -2.78 11.06 10.77
CA ASN A 668 -3.67 12.15 10.38
C ASN A 668 -4.56 12.61 11.55
N ASP A 669 -4.99 11.71 12.44
CA ASP A 669 -5.84 12.06 13.58
C ASP A 669 -5.01 12.82 14.64
N PHE A 670 -3.77 12.39 14.88
CA PHE A 670 -2.80 13.17 15.68
C PHE A 670 -2.56 14.54 15.09
N ALA A 671 -2.33 14.64 13.77
CA ALA A 671 -2.06 15.91 13.13
C ALA A 671 -3.24 16.89 13.21
N GLN A 672 -4.48 16.38 13.09
CA GLN A 672 -5.70 17.17 13.32
C GLN A 672 -5.82 17.61 14.79
N ALA A 673 -5.60 16.71 15.74
CA ALA A 673 -5.66 17.04 17.17
C ALA A 673 -4.61 18.07 17.58
N ILE A 674 -3.38 17.92 17.09
CA ILE A 674 -2.29 18.88 17.29
C ILE A 674 -2.68 20.24 16.69
N ALA A 675 -3.17 20.28 15.45
CA ALA A 675 -3.58 21.54 14.83
C ALA A 675 -4.63 22.30 15.65
N LEU A 676 -5.63 21.59 16.20
CA LEU A 676 -6.65 22.18 17.09
C LEU A 676 -6.06 22.72 18.40
N GLN A 677 -5.11 22.01 19.01
CA GLN A 677 -4.47 22.45 20.24
C GLN A 677 -3.50 23.62 20.02
N LEU A 678 -2.86 23.70 18.84
CA LEU A 678 -2.03 24.83 18.45
C LEU A 678 -2.85 26.10 18.18
N GLU A 679 -4.07 25.96 17.62
CA GLU A 679 -5.00 27.08 17.45
C GLU A 679 -5.36 27.74 18.80
N GLU A 680 -5.47 26.96 19.89
CA GLU A 680 -5.79 27.47 21.23
C GLU A 680 -4.72 28.43 21.80
N ILE A 681 -3.46 28.27 21.37
CA ILE A 681 -2.36 29.17 21.72
C ILE A 681 -2.08 30.21 20.64
N GLY A 682 -2.92 30.31 19.60
CA GLY A 682 -2.82 31.30 18.53
C GLY A 682 -1.80 30.95 17.45
N ILE A 683 -1.55 29.67 17.19
CA ILE A 683 -0.68 29.20 16.11
C ILE A 683 -1.55 28.63 14.99
N GLY A 684 -1.48 29.22 13.80
CA GLY A 684 -2.15 28.69 12.61
C GLY A 684 -1.48 27.43 12.08
N VAL A 685 -2.26 26.51 11.52
CA VAL A 685 -1.76 25.28 10.90
C VAL A 685 -2.49 24.99 9.59
N THR A 686 -1.73 24.85 8.51
CA THR A 686 -2.22 24.27 7.24
C THR A 686 -1.91 22.78 7.22
N LEU A 687 -2.93 21.96 7.50
CA LEU A 687 -2.80 20.51 7.49
C LEU A 687 -2.97 19.92 6.07
N ASN A 688 -1.96 19.22 5.59
CA ASN A 688 -1.96 18.48 4.33
C ASN A 688 -1.92 16.97 4.59
N VAL A 689 -3.02 16.28 4.32
CA VAL A 689 -3.12 14.82 4.45
C VAL A 689 -3.06 14.16 3.07
N SER A 690 -2.12 13.24 2.86
CA SER A 690 -2.00 12.46 1.61
C SER A 690 -1.46 11.05 1.89
N ASP A 691 -1.28 10.25 0.85
CA ASP A 691 -0.53 8.99 0.92
C ASP A 691 0.96 9.21 1.29
N TYR A 692 1.60 8.14 1.79
CA TYR A 692 2.98 8.18 2.27
C TYR A 692 3.97 8.72 1.23
N ASP A 693 3.90 8.25 -0.02
CA ASP A 693 4.85 8.65 -1.07
C ASP A 693 4.75 10.15 -1.37
N THR A 694 3.54 10.70 -1.42
CA THR A 694 3.31 12.14 -1.58
C THR A 694 3.88 12.94 -0.41
N ILE A 695 3.64 12.50 0.83
CA ILE A 695 4.17 13.18 2.02
C ILE A 695 5.71 13.15 2.03
N THR A 696 6.32 12.01 1.74
CA THR A 696 7.77 11.88 1.63
C THR A 696 8.35 12.76 0.52
N ALA A 697 7.66 12.91 -0.62
CA ALA A 697 8.11 13.81 -1.68
C ALA A 697 8.13 15.28 -1.24
N LEU A 698 7.08 15.74 -0.54
CA LEU A 698 7.01 17.10 0.00
C LEU A 698 8.04 17.33 1.11
N GLN A 699 8.23 16.34 1.99
CA GLN A 699 9.27 16.35 3.01
C GLN A 699 10.66 16.51 2.39
N ASN A 700 10.97 15.72 1.36
CA ASN A 700 12.26 15.80 0.65
C ASN A 700 12.46 17.12 -0.10
N ALA A 701 11.37 17.79 -0.50
CA ALA A 701 11.42 19.12 -1.08
C ALA A 701 11.65 20.23 -0.02
N GLY A 702 11.58 19.89 1.28
CA GLY A 702 11.64 20.86 2.38
C GLY A 702 10.37 21.70 2.52
N GLU A 703 9.26 21.31 1.90
CA GLU A 703 8.00 22.05 1.89
C GLU A 703 7.12 21.70 3.11
N PHE A 704 7.69 21.82 4.30
CA PHE A 704 7.01 21.52 5.56
C PHE A 704 7.61 22.27 6.74
N ASP A 705 6.80 22.53 7.75
CA ASP A 705 7.25 22.91 9.10
C ASP A 705 7.19 21.70 10.04
N LEU A 706 6.11 20.92 9.93
CA LEU A 706 5.91 19.67 10.66
C LEU A 706 5.63 18.54 9.69
N VAL A 707 6.17 17.34 9.94
CA VAL A 707 5.82 16.14 9.18
C VAL A 707 5.71 14.94 10.11
N THR A 708 4.56 14.27 10.08
CA THR A 708 4.35 13.06 10.88
C THR A 708 5.19 11.91 10.37
N ALA A 709 5.73 11.11 11.28
CA ALA A 709 6.38 9.85 11.00
C ALA A 709 6.01 8.82 12.08
N ASN A 710 6.16 7.55 11.74
CA ASN A 710 6.08 6.46 12.70
C ASN A 710 7.21 5.48 12.36
N THR A 711 8.24 5.45 13.19
CA THR A 711 9.52 4.82 12.86
C THR A 711 9.88 3.78 13.90
N THR A 712 10.41 2.64 13.46
CA THR A 712 11.00 1.63 14.35
C THR A 712 12.27 2.17 14.95
N THR A 713 12.34 2.26 16.27
CA THR A 713 13.44 2.92 16.96
C THR A 713 14.63 2.00 17.16
N VAL A 714 14.44 0.68 17.18
CA VAL A 714 15.48 -0.33 17.42
C VAL A 714 15.41 -1.46 16.40
N GLY A 715 15.39 -1.12 15.12
CA GLY A 715 15.20 -2.11 14.05
C GLY A 715 16.26 -3.23 14.05
N THR A 716 17.51 -2.89 14.36
CA THR A 716 18.64 -3.80 14.51
C THR A 716 18.91 -4.19 15.97
N GLY A 717 17.96 -3.93 16.88
CA GLY A 717 18.14 -4.09 18.33
C GLY A 717 18.94 -2.96 18.99
N ASP A 718 19.31 -1.92 18.24
CA ASP A 718 20.04 -0.74 18.72
C ASP A 718 19.44 0.53 18.11
N PRO A 719 19.35 1.65 18.87
CA PRO A 719 18.70 2.86 18.42
C PRO A 719 19.57 3.81 17.61
N GLN A 720 20.85 3.49 17.41
CA GLN A 720 21.79 4.36 16.69
C GLN A 720 21.23 4.81 15.33
N ASP A 721 20.67 3.89 14.53
CA ASP A 721 20.14 4.25 13.21
C ASP A 721 18.98 5.25 13.30
N PHE A 722 18.10 5.10 14.29
CA PHE A 722 16.99 6.02 14.51
C PHE A 722 17.46 7.37 15.05
N LEU A 723 18.43 7.38 15.96
CA LEU A 723 19.00 8.62 16.50
C LEU A 723 19.81 9.39 15.44
N SER A 724 20.26 8.73 14.37
CA SER A 724 20.93 9.38 13.24
C SER A 724 20.04 10.41 12.51
N TYR A 725 18.71 10.34 12.63
CA TYR A 725 17.81 11.30 11.99
C TYR A 725 17.96 12.74 12.52
N TRP A 726 18.57 12.90 13.70
CA TRP A 726 18.92 14.21 14.27
C TRP A 726 20.42 14.50 14.22
N TYR A 727 21.25 13.59 13.70
CA TYR A 727 22.67 13.86 13.51
C TYR A 727 22.87 14.81 12.31
N SER A 728 23.57 15.91 12.50
CA SER A 728 23.72 16.93 11.46
C SER A 728 24.55 16.47 10.25
N GLY A 729 25.42 15.47 10.45
CA GLY A 729 26.18 14.84 9.37
C GLY A 729 25.36 13.86 8.51
N ASN A 730 24.12 13.54 8.92
CA ASN A 730 23.24 12.67 8.16
C ASN A 730 22.57 13.47 7.02
N SER A 731 22.90 13.14 5.77
CA SER A 731 22.28 13.74 4.59
C SER A 731 20.79 13.42 4.44
N GLY A 732 20.28 12.43 5.19
CA GLY A 732 18.86 12.10 5.33
C GLY A 732 18.16 12.75 6.53
N SER A 733 18.82 13.67 7.26
CA SER A 733 18.18 14.45 8.32
C SER A 733 17.18 15.44 7.72
N TYR A 734 15.90 15.25 8.03
CA TYR A 734 14.81 16.06 7.44
C TYR A 734 14.63 17.41 8.14
N GLY A 735 15.02 17.53 9.40
CA GLY A 735 14.64 18.65 10.26
C GLY A 735 15.60 19.84 10.25
N TYR A 736 16.73 19.78 9.54
CA TYR A 736 17.81 20.80 9.63
C TYR A 736 18.28 21.08 11.07
N TYR A 737 18.09 20.12 11.97
CA TYR A 737 18.50 20.22 13.37
C TYR A 737 20.03 20.14 13.47
N HIS A 738 20.61 20.95 14.36
CA HIS A 738 22.03 20.95 14.65
C HIS A 738 22.27 21.28 16.12
N ASN A 739 23.04 20.42 16.78
CA ASN A 739 23.51 20.61 18.14
C ASN A 739 24.90 19.96 18.28
N GLU A 740 25.91 20.76 18.60
CA GLU A 740 27.31 20.31 18.66
C GLU A 740 27.52 19.17 19.67
N GLU A 741 26.79 19.17 20.79
CA GLU A 741 26.89 18.12 21.81
C GLU A 741 26.20 16.83 21.33
N TYR A 742 25.04 16.94 20.68
CA TYR A 742 24.35 15.79 20.08
C TYR A 742 25.22 15.12 19.02
N ASP A 743 25.80 15.92 18.13
CA ASP A 743 26.67 15.43 17.05
C ASP A 743 27.91 14.73 17.62
N ALA A 744 28.56 15.31 18.62
CA ALA A 744 29.70 14.68 19.30
C ALA A 744 29.31 13.37 19.99
N CYS A 745 28.13 13.30 20.63
CA CYS A 745 27.65 12.07 21.24
C CYS A 745 27.37 10.98 20.19
N PHE A 746 26.77 11.35 19.04
CA PHE A 746 26.50 10.40 17.97
C PHE A 746 27.78 9.86 17.33
N GLU A 747 28.74 10.74 17.02
CA GLU A 747 30.04 10.33 16.47
C GLU A 747 30.82 9.40 17.42
N GLU A 748 30.74 9.64 18.74
CA GLU A 748 31.31 8.72 19.74
C GLU A 748 30.53 7.39 19.77
N LEU A 749 29.20 7.43 19.71
CA LEU A 749 28.34 6.24 19.71
C LEU A 749 28.68 5.31 18.53
N GLU A 750 28.99 5.85 17.35
CA GLU A 750 29.28 5.05 16.15
C GLU A 750 30.46 4.09 16.29
N VAL A 751 31.42 4.41 17.17
CA VAL A 751 32.66 3.64 17.38
C VAL A 751 32.73 2.99 18.76
N THR A 752 31.75 3.23 19.63
CA THR A 752 31.72 2.69 20.99
C THR A 752 31.12 1.30 21.02
N THR A 753 31.88 0.32 21.52
CA THR A 753 31.44 -1.07 21.69
C THR A 753 31.04 -1.43 23.13
N ASP A 754 31.51 -0.65 24.11
CA ASP A 754 31.14 -0.80 25.52
C ASP A 754 29.67 -0.44 25.76
N GLN A 755 28.88 -1.40 26.24
CA GLN A 755 27.42 -1.26 26.30
C GLN A 755 26.97 -0.22 27.33
N ASP A 756 27.67 -0.10 28.47
CA ASP A 756 27.35 0.90 29.49
C ASP A 756 27.60 2.31 28.94
N ARG A 757 28.73 2.53 28.25
CA ARG A 757 29.02 3.81 27.60
C ARG A 757 28.05 4.14 26.47
N ARG A 758 27.64 3.16 25.65
CA ARG A 758 26.59 3.36 24.63
C ARG A 758 25.30 3.83 25.28
N LEU A 759 24.88 3.18 26.36
CA LEU A 759 23.65 3.54 27.09
C LEU A 759 23.73 4.96 27.68
N GLU A 760 24.88 5.37 28.23
CA GLU A 760 25.10 6.74 28.69
C GLU A 760 24.95 7.77 27.55
N LEU A 761 25.58 7.52 26.40
CA LEU A 761 25.51 8.39 25.22
C LEU A 761 24.07 8.51 24.71
N ILE A 762 23.37 7.38 24.55
CA ILE A 762 21.96 7.33 24.11
C ILE A 762 21.06 8.09 25.08
N THR A 763 21.28 7.94 26.39
CA THR A 763 20.51 8.67 27.42
C THR A 763 20.74 10.18 27.29
N ARG A 764 22.00 10.61 27.11
CA ARG A 764 22.33 12.03 26.96
C ARG A 764 21.73 12.62 25.68
N MET A 765 21.82 11.91 24.57
CA MET A 765 21.26 12.31 23.29
C MET A 765 19.74 12.52 23.37
N GLN A 766 19.01 11.59 24.00
CA GLN A 766 17.57 11.76 24.23
C GLN A 766 17.26 13.02 25.06
N GLN A 767 18.01 13.26 26.13
CA GLN A 767 17.81 14.47 26.96
C GLN A 767 18.09 15.75 26.16
N ILE A 768 19.09 15.77 25.28
CA ILE A 768 19.37 16.92 24.41
C ILE A 768 18.18 17.21 23.47
N LEU A 769 17.60 16.18 22.84
CA LEU A 769 16.43 16.36 21.98
C LEU A 769 15.21 16.90 22.75
N ILE A 770 15.04 16.46 24.00
CA ILE A 770 13.99 16.93 24.90
C ILE A 770 14.23 18.40 25.28
N ASP A 771 15.45 18.74 25.74
CA ASP A 771 15.83 20.09 26.16
C ASP A 771 15.72 21.12 25.02
N ASP A 772 16.03 20.69 23.78
CA ASP A 772 15.96 21.55 22.59
C ASP A 772 14.55 21.65 21.98
N ALA A 773 13.58 20.91 22.52
CA ALA A 773 12.24 20.73 21.94
C ALA A 773 12.30 20.34 20.45
N ALA A 774 13.16 19.36 20.10
CA ALA A 774 13.56 19.12 18.71
C ALA A 774 12.53 18.33 17.87
N THR A 775 11.55 17.69 18.50
CA THR A 775 10.53 16.89 17.83
C THR A 775 9.27 16.81 18.71
N ILE A 776 8.11 16.63 18.08
CA ILE A 776 6.87 16.30 18.80
C ILE A 776 6.80 14.78 18.90
N ILE A 777 6.68 14.21 20.09
CA ILE A 777 6.40 12.78 20.25
C ILE A 777 4.89 12.62 20.31
N HIS A 778 4.28 11.83 19.44
CA HIS A 778 2.84 11.53 19.54
C HIS A 778 2.59 10.49 20.61
N GLY A 779 3.44 9.46 20.64
CA GLY A 779 3.40 8.33 21.56
C GLY A 779 4.09 7.09 20.97
N TYR A 780 4.00 5.98 21.67
CA TYR A 780 4.61 4.70 21.28
C TYR A 780 3.54 3.73 20.78
N TYR A 781 3.66 3.28 19.52
CA TYR A 781 2.62 2.49 18.86
C TYR A 781 2.52 1.10 19.48
N ASN A 782 1.31 0.70 19.88
CA ASN A 782 1.02 -0.61 20.45
C ASN A 782 0.59 -1.56 19.34
N SER A 783 1.39 -2.60 19.09
CA SER A 783 1.05 -3.66 18.14
C SER A 783 0.12 -4.68 18.78
N ARG A 784 -0.80 -5.24 18.00
CA ARG A 784 -1.77 -6.21 18.49
C ARG A 784 -1.93 -7.39 17.54
N MET A 785 -2.17 -8.55 18.12
CA MET A 785 -2.66 -9.73 17.42
C MET A 785 -4.00 -10.14 18.05
N ILE A 786 -5.01 -10.36 17.23
CA ILE A 786 -6.35 -10.74 17.67
C ILE A 786 -6.71 -12.07 17.04
N SER A 787 -7.13 -13.04 17.83
CA SER A 787 -7.50 -14.37 17.34
C SER A 787 -8.73 -14.93 18.04
N TRP A 788 -9.38 -15.92 17.44
CA TRP A 788 -10.42 -16.70 18.11
C TRP A 788 -9.83 -17.57 19.22
N THR A 789 -10.32 -17.41 20.45
CA THR A 789 -9.82 -18.14 21.63
C THR A 789 -10.01 -19.66 21.51
N ASP A 790 -11.08 -20.10 20.84
CA ASP A 790 -11.44 -21.52 20.66
C ASP A 790 -10.89 -22.15 19.38
N ARG A 791 -10.19 -21.37 18.53
CA ARG A 791 -9.59 -21.88 17.28
C ARG A 791 -8.07 -21.81 17.28
N VAL A 792 -7.50 -20.76 17.87
CA VAL A 792 -6.07 -20.47 17.80
C VAL A 792 -5.50 -20.25 19.19
N THR A 793 -4.35 -20.87 19.47
CA THR A 793 -3.53 -20.62 20.66
C THR A 793 -2.14 -20.16 20.25
N GLY A 794 -1.46 -19.42 21.13
CA GLY A 794 -0.07 -18.96 20.90
C GLY A 794 0.05 -17.79 19.93
N ALA A 795 -1.05 -17.12 19.58
CA ALA A 795 -1.09 -15.93 18.74
C ALA A 795 -0.61 -14.66 19.49
N GLU A 796 0.58 -14.72 20.08
CA GLU A 796 1.21 -13.57 20.72
C GLU A 796 1.84 -12.64 19.69
N ILE A 797 1.67 -11.33 19.85
CA ILE A 797 2.36 -10.35 19.03
C ILE A 797 3.76 -10.08 19.60
N ALA A 798 4.80 -10.23 18.77
CA ALA A 798 6.15 -9.92 19.21
C ALA A 798 6.36 -8.41 19.38
N THR A 799 7.17 -8.02 20.38
CA THR A 799 7.56 -6.62 20.64
C THR A 799 8.18 -5.98 19.39
N ILE A 800 9.06 -6.72 18.71
CA ILE A 800 9.58 -6.33 17.41
C ILE A 800 8.64 -6.82 16.30
N ASP A 801 8.27 -5.93 15.40
CA ASP A 801 7.22 -6.11 14.40
C ASP A 801 7.65 -6.99 13.20
N TYR A 802 8.47 -8.03 13.44
CA TYR A 802 9.01 -8.94 12.41
C TYR A 802 8.35 -10.32 12.43
N TYR A 803 7.80 -10.73 13.56
CA TYR A 803 7.28 -12.09 13.77
C TYR A 803 5.76 -12.01 13.98
N TRP A 804 5.00 -12.43 12.97
CA TRP A 804 3.54 -12.55 13.08
C TRP A 804 3.12 -14.00 13.02
N LEU A 805 3.37 -14.67 11.89
CA LEU A 805 3.13 -16.11 11.75
C LEU A 805 4.37 -16.89 12.17
N THR A 806 4.25 -17.69 13.23
CA THR A 806 5.33 -18.52 13.78
C THR A 806 4.87 -19.97 13.98
N SER A 807 5.79 -20.85 14.36
CA SER A 807 5.46 -22.22 14.78
C SER A 807 4.77 -22.31 16.14
N ASP A 808 4.67 -21.20 16.88
CA ASP A 808 3.99 -21.16 18.19
C ASP A 808 2.47 -21.00 18.04
N ILE A 809 2.01 -20.50 16.88
CA ILE A 809 0.59 -20.37 16.55
C ILE A 809 0.04 -21.74 16.15
N ALA A 810 -0.81 -22.30 17.00
CA ALA A 810 -1.34 -23.65 16.86
C ALA A 810 -2.87 -23.70 16.96
N PRO A 811 -3.52 -24.78 16.50
CA PRO A 811 -4.93 -25.01 16.78
C PRO A 811 -5.19 -25.05 18.29
N ALA A 812 -6.26 -24.41 18.75
CA ALA A 812 -6.69 -24.54 20.13
C ALA A 812 -7.03 -26.00 20.44
N ALA A 813 -6.61 -26.50 21.61
CA ALA A 813 -6.93 -27.86 22.01
C ALA A 813 -8.45 -27.98 22.21
N GLU A 814 -9.08 -29.03 21.66
CA GLU A 814 -10.46 -29.36 22.04
C GLU A 814 -10.50 -29.56 23.55
N GLU A 815 -11.23 -28.69 24.27
CA GLU A 815 -11.65 -29.03 25.63
C GLU A 815 -12.40 -30.36 25.53
N SER A 816 -11.79 -31.43 26.04
CA SER A 816 -12.44 -32.70 26.20
C SER A 816 -13.64 -32.50 27.11
N SER A 817 -14.81 -32.28 26.51
CA SER A 817 -16.11 -32.31 27.17
C SER A 817 -16.42 -33.77 27.55
N ASN A 818 -15.68 -34.29 28.52
CA ASN A 818 -15.90 -35.57 29.17
C ASN A 818 -15.51 -35.45 30.65
N ALA A 819 -16.40 -34.86 31.46
CA ALA A 819 -16.81 -35.35 32.79
C ALA A 819 -17.86 -34.43 33.42
#